data_AF-C5F1G9-F1
#
_entry.id   AF-C5F1G9-F1
#
_cell.length_a   1.000
_cell.length_b   1.000
_cell.length_c   1.000
_cell.angle_alpha   90.00
_cell.angle_beta   90.00
_cell.angle_gamma   90.00
#
_symmetry.space_group_name_H-M   'P 1'
#
loop_
_entity.id
_entity.type
_entity.pdbx_description
1 polymer ?
#
loop_
_entity_poly.entity_id
_entity_poly.type
_entity_poly.pdbx_seq_one_letter_code
_entity_poly.pdbx_strand_id
1 'polypeptide(L)'
;MRKILKIDERIQFKEVDYTAKNPENKKFVEFKNLKKFCEILGAIVGDRALADSIARDMTLIKDEEELAQKLRGYGKFSQEQITQLSALHFSHHISLSLKALSEILPFMREGMRYDEACQEAKLQAKHNDKKSKFLPPFCESIYADELTNPVVHRAIAEYRKILNALIAKYGSVHKIHIELTRDVGKNFQEREKYKKEIESNYKARVQAMQECEKLGLTLSEGNILKLRLFREQNEICVYSGRKITLANLKEQGALEIDHILPYSRSSDDSYMNKVLVFTNENQNKGNKTPYEAFGGDSQKWGEIESLALRSGYPKKKAKRILDKGFGDREAGFKSRNIVDSGYIARLIANYTKEYLKFLPLDSHENTALIAGEKDSKIHVEAVKGMLTATMRHFWGLGSKNRYEHTHHAVDAIIIAYINAAMIQRFSQFRQNQESLKARFYAKELAKEEFKTQRAFFEPFSGFREQVLAKVGQIFVSRPPRKRARGALHEETFYSIDDKKLSETYGGKKGVQRALSLGKIRQIGTKIVANGPMVRVDIFKHTQSGRFYAVPIYTMDFALGILPNKAVVSGKDKDRIIKDWLEMDSCYEFCFSLFKDDVIEVQKRDMEKPELAYFVSLDASDGRIKVRHHCNDITKINENQKKLFSEAIEKEVVGRGSIQNLKVFKKYKVSPLGEIKEAKYEPRQPIALKTSPKKHRKQNNAQ
;
A
#
# COMPACT_ATOMS: atom_id res chain seq x y z
N MET A 1 -12.84 23.45 -35.67
CA MET A 1 -11.52 24.10 -35.45
C MET A 1 -10.73 24.22 -36.75
N ARG A 2 -10.37 23.12 -37.44
CA ARG A 2 -9.70 23.15 -38.76
C ARG A 2 -10.31 24.14 -39.75
N LYS A 3 -11.63 24.05 -39.98
CA LYS A 3 -12.37 24.96 -40.86
C LYS A 3 -12.25 26.44 -40.46
N ILE A 4 -12.27 26.72 -39.15
CA ILE A 4 -12.19 28.09 -38.60
C ILE A 4 -10.78 28.65 -38.78
N LEU A 5 -9.76 27.84 -38.48
CA LEU A 5 -8.35 28.23 -38.56
C LEU A 5 -7.75 28.10 -39.97
N LYS A 6 -8.54 27.63 -40.95
CA LYS A 6 -8.11 27.38 -42.34
C LYS A 6 -6.83 26.53 -42.45
N ILE A 7 -6.72 25.49 -41.62
CA ILE A 7 -5.55 24.60 -41.57
C ILE A 7 -5.63 23.54 -42.68
N ASP A 8 -4.55 23.39 -43.44
CA ASP A 8 -4.37 22.39 -44.50
C ASP A 8 -4.60 20.96 -43.99
N GLU A 9 -5.28 20.12 -44.78
CA GLU A 9 -5.63 18.74 -44.41
C GLU A 9 -4.43 17.84 -44.11
N ARG A 10 -3.25 18.17 -44.64
CA ARG A 10 -1.99 17.46 -44.36
C ARG A 10 -1.48 17.69 -42.94
N ILE A 11 -1.91 18.76 -42.28
CA ILE A 11 -1.47 19.11 -40.92
C ILE A 11 -2.41 18.44 -39.91
N GLN A 12 -1.88 17.56 -39.08
CA GLN A 12 -2.63 16.84 -38.04
C GLN A 12 -2.60 17.55 -36.69
N PHE A 13 -3.68 17.47 -35.92
CA PHE A 13 -3.70 17.92 -34.53
C PHE A 13 -2.96 16.93 -33.64
N LYS A 14 -2.00 17.41 -32.85
CA LYS A 14 -1.30 16.63 -31.83
C LYS A 14 -2.32 16.07 -30.82
N GLU A 15 -2.17 14.80 -30.41
CA GLU A 15 -3.06 14.06 -29.49
C GLU A 15 -4.43 13.60 -30.03
N VAL A 16 -4.71 13.84 -31.32
CA VAL A 16 -5.85 13.23 -32.00
C VAL A 16 -5.42 11.89 -32.61
N ASP A 17 -6.17 10.83 -32.32
CA ASP A 17 -5.94 9.50 -32.87
C ASP A 17 -6.56 9.40 -34.26
N TYR A 18 -5.74 9.64 -35.29
CA TYR A 18 -6.16 9.57 -36.69
C TYR A 18 -6.38 8.14 -37.21
N THR A 19 -6.16 7.10 -36.39
CA THR A 19 -6.51 5.71 -36.74
C THR A 19 -7.99 5.40 -36.51
N ALA A 20 -8.70 6.23 -35.74
CA ALA A 20 -10.13 6.08 -35.47
C ALA A 20 -11.01 6.63 -36.62
N LYS A 21 -12.23 6.10 -36.74
CA LYS A 21 -13.24 6.61 -37.69
C LYS A 21 -13.70 8.01 -37.27
N ASN A 22 -13.60 8.98 -38.16
CA ASN A 22 -13.92 10.40 -37.92
C ASN A 22 -13.16 11.02 -36.72
N PRO A 23 -11.82 11.05 -36.78
CA PRO A 23 -10.98 11.36 -35.62
C PRO A 23 -11.16 12.79 -35.10
N GLU A 24 -11.53 13.73 -35.98
CA GLU A 24 -11.75 15.14 -35.64
C GLU A 24 -13.16 15.46 -35.13
N ASN A 25 -14.06 14.47 -35.05
CA ASN A 25 -15.39 14.64 -34.43
C ASN A 25 -15.32 14.67 -32.89
N LYS A 26 -14.14 14.39 -32.31
CA LYS A 26 -13.90 14.51 -30.87
C LYS A 26 -14.11 15.96 -30.44
N LYS A 27 -14.97 16.19 -29.43
CA LYS A 27 -15.18 17.52 -28.86
C LYS A 27 -13.86 18.03 -28.26
N PHE A 28 -13.38 19.18 -28.74
CA PHE A 28 -12.20 19.84 -28.20
C PHE A 28 -12.50 20.44 -26.81
N VAL A 29 -13.51 21.30 -26.73
CA VAL A 29 -14.03 21.87 -25.48
C VAL A 29 -15.54 22.06 -25.60
N GLU A 30 -16.29 21.76 -24.52
CA GLU A 30 -17.74 21.95 -24.45
C GLU A 30 -18.15 22.61 -23.14
N PHE A 31 -18.82 23.76 -23.22
CA PHE A 31 -19.25 24.55 -22.06
C PHE A 31 -20.77 24.64 -21.95
N LYS A 32 -21.48 23.50 -21.99
CA LYS A 32 -22.96 23.46 -22.06
C LYS A 32 -23.65 24.26 -20.97
N ASN A 33 -23.26 24.05 -19.70
CA ASN A 33 -23.87 24.74 -18.57
C ASN A 33 -23.45 26.21 -18.50
N LEU A 34 -22.22 26.55 -18.91
CA LEU A 34 -21.76 27.95 -18.98
C LEU A 34 -22.54 28.74 -20.03
N LYS A 35 -22.83 28.15 -21.20
CA LYS A 35 -23.64 28.82 -22.23
C LYS A 35 -25.02 29.17 -21.70
N LYS A 36 -25.73 28.20 -21.12
CA LYS A 36 -27.02 28.42 -20.47
C LYS A 36 -26.94 29.46 -19.35
N PHE A 37 -25.89 29.38 -18.52
CA PHE A 37 -25.65 30.34 -17.46
C PHE A 37 -25.49 31.77 -18.01
N CYS A 38 -24.69 31.96 -19.05
CA CYS A 38 -24.53 33.25 -19.70
C CYS A 38 -25.83 33.75 -20.36
N GLU A 39 -26.59 32.86 -21.00
CA GLU A 39 -27.90 33.17 -21.59
C GLU A 39 -28.88 33.69 -20.52
N ILE A 40 -28.93 33.04 -19.35
CA ILE A 40 -29.83 33.44 -18.26
C ILE A 40 -29.37 34.75 -17.58
N LEU A 41 -28.05 34.93 -17.42
CA LEU A 41 -27.47 36.16 -16.85
C LEU A 41 -27.64 37.40 -17.75
N GLY A 42 -27.68 37.22 -19.08
CA GLY A 42 -27.83 38.32 -20.03
C GLY A 42 -26.72 39.38 -19.87
N ALA A 43 -27.11 40.65 -19.72
CA ALA A 43 -26.17 41.78 -19.59
C ALA A 43 -25.24 41.68 -18.36
N ILE A 44 -25.64 40.93 -17.32
CA ILE A 44 -24.85 40.73 -16.10
C ILE A 44 -23.53 39.99 -16.40
N VAL A 45 -23.45 39.24 -17.51
CA VAL A 45 -22.20 38.59 -17.94
C VAL A 45 -21.07 39.60 -18.17
N GLY A 46 -21.39 40.86 -18.48
CA GLY A 46 -20.41 41.93 -18.61
C GLY A 46 -19.73 42.30 -17.28
N ASP A 47 -20.40 42.08 -16.15
CA ASP A 47 -19.81 42.19 -14.81
C ASP A 47 -19.22 40.83 -14.38
N ARG A 48 -17.93 40.66 -14.67
CA ARG A 48 -17.23 39.40 -14.42
C ARG A 48 -17.21 39.03 -12.94
N ALA A 49 -17.02 39.99 -12.04
CA ALA A 49 -16.90 39.74 -10.62
C ALA A 49 -18.23 39.25 -10.02
N LEU A 50 -19.33 39.85 -10.45
CA LEU A 50 -20.67 39.43 -10.07
C LEU A 50 -21.00 38.04 -10.64
N ALA A 51 -20.73 37.80 -11.93
CA ALA A 51 -20.95 36.51 -12.56
C ALA A 51 -20.16 35.36 -11.87
N ASP A 52 -18.90 35.60 -11.51
CA ASP A 52 -18.08 34.61 -10.79
C ASP A 52 -18.60 34.36 -9.36
N SER A 53 -19.14 35.39 -8.69
CA SER A 53 -19.76 35.26 -7.36
C SER A 53 -21.03 34.40 -7.39
N ILE A 54 -21.89 34.63 -8.39
CA ILE A 54 -23.11 33.84 -8.59
C ILE A 54 -22.75 32.39 -8.92
N ALA A 55 -21.79 32.17 -9.84
CA ALA A 55 -21.33 30.84 -10.18
C ALA A 55 -20.74 30.10 -8.95
N ARG A 56 -20.04 30.82 -8.07
CA ARG A 56 -19.53 30.28 -6.81
C ARG A 56 -20.66 29.85 -5.89
N ASP A 57 -21.67 30.69 -5.66
CA ASP A 57 -22.81 30.35 -4.81
C ASP A 57 -23.57 29.13 -5.36
N MET A 58 -23.83 29.08 -6.67
CA MET A 58 -24.43 27.91 -7.34
C MET A 58 -23.58 26.63 -7.23
N THR A 59 -22.26 26.77 -7.12
CA THR A 59 -21.36 25.62 -6.95
C THR A 59 -21.34 25.14 -5.50
N LEU A 60 -21.48 26.04 -4.52
CA LEU A 60 -21.36 25.71 -3.09
C LEU A 60 -22.70 25.31 -2.45
N ILE A 61 -23.80 25.94 -2.87
CA ILE A 61 -25.15 25.68 -2.36
C ILE A 61 -25.80 24.62 -3.26
N LYS A 62 -26.18 23.48 -2.66
CA LYS A 62 -26.78 22.34 -3.38
C LYS A 62 -28.28 22.25 -3.23
N ASP A 63 -28.82 22.89 -2.20
CA ASP A 63 -30.25 22.98 -1.97
C ASP A 63 -30.85 24.07 -2.86
N GLU A 64 -31.88 23.72 -3.64
CA GLU A 64 -32.46 24.63 -4.63
C GLU A 64 -33.20 25.81 -3.98
N GLU A 65 -33.82 25.60 -2.81
CA GLU A 65 -34.55 26.64 -2.09
C GLU A 65 -33.58 27.62 -1.43
N GLU A 66 -32.53 27.12 -0.76
CA GLU A 66 -31.46 27.94 -0.20
C GLU A 66 -30.76 28.75 -1.29
N LEU A 67 -30.49 28.13 -2.45
CA LEU A 67 -29.89 28.81 -3.59
C LEU A 67 -30.84 29.87 -4.16
N ALA A 68 -32.14 29.57 -4.30
CA ALA A 68 -33.13 30.55 -4.77
C ALA A 68 -33.22 31.76 -3.83
N GLN A 69 -33.18 31.55 -2.51
CA GLN A 69 -33.14 32.63 -1.52
C GLN A 69 -31.87 33.46 -1.64
N LYS A 70 -30.71 32.81 -1.80
CA LYS A 70 -29.42 33.49 -2.00
C LYS A 70 -29.43 34.34 -3.29
N LEU A 71 -29.97 33.79 -4.39
CA LEU A 71 -30.11 34.47 -5.67
C LEU A 71 -31.04 35.68 -5.60
N ARG A 72 -32.17 35.58 -4.89
CA ARG A 72 -33.05 36.74 -4.61
C ARG A 72 -32.31 37.86 -3.90
N GLY A 73 -31.39 37.53 -3.00
CA GLY A 73 -30.58 38.50 -2.26
C GLY A 73 -29.69 39.40 -3.12
N TYR A 74 -29.39 39.00 -4.37
CA TYR A 74 -28.66 39.87 -5.30
C TYR A 74 -29.53 41.00 -5.86
N GLY A 75 -30.87 40.87 -5.86
CA GLY A 75 -31.80 41.91 -6.32
C GLY A 75 -31.74 42.23 -7.82
N LYS A 76 -31.16 41.34 -8.64
CA LYS A 76 -30.92 41.56 -10.09
C LYS A 76 -31.65 40.57 -11.01
N PHE A 77 -32.40 39.61 -10.45
CA PHE A 77 -32.98 38.49 -11.20
C PHE A 77 -34.50 38.45 -11.09
N SER A 78 -35.18 38.14 -12.20
CA SER A 78 -36.60 37.81 -12.20
C SER A 78 -36.84 36.45 -11.52
N GLN A 79 -38.07 36.19 -11.10
CA GLN A 79 -38.43 34.91 -10.51
C GLN A 79 -38.21 33.74 -11.48
N GLU A 80 -38.36 33.97 -12.80
CA GLU A 80 -38.05 32.98 -13.83
C GLU A 80 -36.55 32.70 -13.92
N GLN A 81 -35.71 33.75 -13.93
CA GLN A 81 -34.25 33.60 -13.94
C GLN A 81 -33.75 32.87 -12.70
N ILE A 82 -34.32 33.16 -11.53
CA ILE A 82 -33.97 32.47 -10.28
C ILE A 82 -34.29 30.98 -10.39
N THR A 83 -35.48 30.61 -10.87
CA THR A 83 -35.85 29.20 -11.07
C THR A 83 -34.90 28.50 -12.05
N GLN A 84 -34.56 29.14 -13.17
CA GLN A 84 -33.66 28.58 -14.17
C GLN A 84 -32.21 28.44 -13.65
N LEU A 85 -31.71 29.42 -12.89
CA LEU A 85 -30.39 29.38 -12.27
C LEU A 85 -30.34 28.31 -11.16
N SER A 86 -31.37 28.21 -10.31
CA SER A 86 -31.43 27.18 -9.27
C SER A 86 -31.42 25.76 -9.86
N ALA A 87 -32.01 25.56 -11.03
CA ALA A 87 -32.00 24.28 -11.74
C ALA A 87 -30.66 23.97 -12.46
N LEU A 88 -29.74 24.93 -12.58
CA LEU A 88 -28.44 24.72 -13.21
C LEU A 88 -27.40 24.20 -12.20
N HIS A 89 -26.84 23.03 -12.49
CA HIS A 89 -25.89 22.39 -11.60
C HIS A 89 -24.42 22.64 -12.00
N PHE A 90 -23.65 23.25 -11.09
CA PHE A 90 -22.19 23.30 -11.11
C PHE A 90 -21.60 22.46 -9.97
N SER A 91 -20.59 21.64 -10.24
CA SER A 91 -20.08 20.64 -9.27
C SER A 91 -18.57 20.59 -9.11
N HIS A 92 -17.83 21.38 -9.88
CA HIS A 92 -16.38 21.25 -9.96
C HIS A 92 -15.68 22.57 -9.70
N HIS A 93 -14.56 22.48 -9.01
CA HIS A 93 -13.61 23.57 -8.84
C HIS A 93 -12.35 23.27 -9.67
N ILE A 94 -11.70 24.32 -10.14
CA ILE A 94 -10.35 24.24 -10.68
C ILE A 94 -9.32 24.50 -9.58
N SER A 95 -8.07 24.10 -9.80
CA SER A 95 -6.99 24.20 -8.81
C SER A 95 -6.45 25.63 -8.61
N LEU A 96 -7.04 26.64 -9.25
CA LEU A 96 -6.65 28.03 -9.15
C LEU A 96 -7.77 28.84 -8.50
N SER A 97 -7.39 29.76 -7.62
CA SER A 97 -8.33 30.74 -7.06
C SER A 97 -8.75 31.74 -8.14
N LEU A 98 -9.93 32.36 -7.99
CA LEU A 98 -10.38 33.43 -8.88
C LEU A 98 -9.37 34.59 -8.93
N LYS A 99 -8.72 34.91 -7.81
CA LYS A 99 -7.66 35.91 -7.73
C LYS A 99 -6.45 35.54 -8.59
N ALA A 100 -5.97 34.31 -8.48
CA ALA A 100 -4.86 33.85 -9.32
C ALA A 100 -5.24 33.88 -10.82
N LEU A 101 -6.47 33.50 -11.17
CA LEU A 101 -6.95 33.56 -12.55
C LEU A 101 -7.03 35.00 -13.08
N SER A 102 -7.48 35.97 -12.28
CA SER A 102 -7.52 37.37 -12.71
C SER A 102 -6.15 37.94 -13.03
N GLU A 103 -5.09 37.43 -12.37
CA GLU A 103 -3.70 37.84 -12.61
C GLU A 103 -3.06 37.08 -13.80
N ILE A 104 -3.40 35.80 -14.01
CA ILE A 104 -2.81 34.96 -15.08
C ILE A 104 -3.47 35.17 -16.44
N LEU A 105 -4.80 35.32 -16.49
CA LEU A 105 -5.56 35.33 -17.74
C LEU A 105 -5.22 36.47 -18.71
N PRO A 106 -4.88 37.70 -18.29
CA PRO A 106 -4.45 38.76 -19.21
C PRO A 106 -3.26 38.32 -20.08
N PHE A 107 -2.20 37.79 -19.47
CA PHE A 107 -1.01 37.30 -20.17
C PHE A 107 -1.30 36.12 -21.12
N MET A 108 -2.16 35.19 -20.69
CA MET A 108 -2.55 34.06 -21.55
C MET A 108 -3.37 34.51 -22.78
N ARG A 109 -4.13 35.61 -22.68
CA ARG A 109 -4.88 36.17 -23.82
C ARG A 109 -3.96 36.85 -24.84
N GLU A 110 -2.79 37.31 -24.39
CA GLU A 110 -1.72 37.83 -25.26
C GLU A 110 -0.93 36.70 -25.94
N GLY A 111 -1.23 35.44 -25.62
CA GLY A 111 -0.63 34.26 -26.26
C GLY A 111 0.50 33.62 -25.46
N MET A 112 0.80 34.11 -24.25
CA MET A 112 1.77 33.47 -23.36
C MET A 112 1.29 32.10 -22.92
N ARG A 113 2.21 31.15 -22.75
CA ARG A 113 1.87 29.87 -22.12
C ARG A 113 1.53 30.08 -20.65
N TYR A 114 0.86 29.09 -20.07
CA TYR A 114 0.47 29.12 -18.66
C TYR A 114 1.67 29.33 -17.70
N ASP A 115 2.80 28.65 -17.95
CA ASP A 115 4.02 28.77 -17.14
C ASP A 115 4.64 30.17 -17.22
N GLU A 116 4.69 30.75 -18.41
CA GLU A 116 5.17 32.11 -18.69
C GLU A 116 4.25 33.15 -18.02
N ALA A 117 2.93 32.99 -18.19
CA ALA A 117 1.93 33.86 -17.56
C ALA A 117 1.99 33.83 -16.02
N CYS A 118 2.27 32.67 -15.41
CA CYS A 118 2.46 32.58 -13.95
C CYS A 118 3.71 33.33 -13.50
N GLN A 119 4.80 33.24 -14.27
CA GLN A 119 6.06 33.95 -13.99
C GLN A 119 5.87 35.47 -14.10
N GLU A 120 5.19 35.93 -15.15
CA GLU A 120 4.92 37.35 -15.37
C GLU A 120 3.96 37.92 -14.32
N ALA A 121 2.95 37.14 -13.93
CA ALA A 121 2.07 37.43 -12.80
C ALA A 121 2.78 37.37 -11.42
N LYS A 122 4.07 36.99 -11.38
CA LYS A 122 4.87 36.79 -10.16
C LYS A 122 4.21 35.81 -9.16
N LEU A 123 3.43 34.86 -9.67
CA LEU A 123 2.78 33.82 -8.89
C LEU A 123 3.70 32.61 -8.79
N GLN A 124 4.04 32.24 -7.56
CA GLN A 124 4.87 31.06 -7.29
C GLN A 124 4.09 30.01 -6.52
N ALA A 125 4.46 28.75 -6.73
CA ALA A 125 3.93 27.65 -5.94
C ALA A 125 4.28 27.87 -4.46
N LYS A 126 3.34 27.54 -3.57
CA LYS A 126 3.57 27.63 -2.13
C LYS A 126 4.77 26.75 -1.75
N HIS A 127 5.76 27.36 -1.09
CA HIS A 127 6.97 26.69 -0.62
C HIS A 127 7.15 26.94 0.89
N ASN A 128 7.88 26.06 1.59
CA ASN A 128 8.31 26.26 2.97
C ASN A 128 9.83 26.45 3.07
N ASP A 129 10.25 27.63 3.52
CA ASP A 129 11.68 27.98 3.63
C ASP A 129 12.32 27.49 4.94
N LYS A 130 11.51 27.10 5.93
CA LYS A 130 11.99 26.70 7.26
C LYS A 130 12.16 25.18 7.36
N LYS A 131 13.38 24.70 7.14
CA LYS A 131 13.77 23.30 7.35
C LYS A 131 14.12 23.02 8.81
N SER A 132 13.70 21.88 9.33
CA SER A 132 13.95 21.45 10.71
C SER A 132 14.77 20.15 10.78
N LYS A 133 15.40 19.90 11.94
CA LYS A 133 16.13 18.65 12.20
C LYS A 133 15.21 17.43 12.17
N PHE A 134 13.99 17.58 12.68
CA PHE A 134 12.97 16.54 12.68
C PHE A 134 11.83 16.92 11.76
N LEU A 135 11.25 15.92 11.09
CA LEU A 135 10.11 16.14 10.22
C LEU A 135 8.87 16.53 11.06
N PRO A 136 8.16 17.63 10.74
CA PRO A 136 6.97 18.08 11.49
C PRO A 136 5.81 17.10 11.29
N PRO A 137 4.67 17.21 11.98
CA PRO A 137 3.46 16.48 11.62
C PRO A 137 2.96 16.82 10.21
N PHE A 138 2.48 15.83 9.45
CA PHE A 138 2.03 16.06 8.06
C PHE A 138 0.86 17.05 7.97
N CYS A 139 -0.02 17.09 8.97
CA CYS A 139 -1.13 18.05 9.05
C CYS A 139 -0.70 19.51 9.22
N GLU A 140 0.55 19.76 9.58
CA GLU A 140 1.13 21.11 9.66
C GLU A 140 1.87 21.49 8.36
N SER A 141 1.91 20.59 7.38
CA SER A 141 2.56 20.84 6.09
C SER A 141 1.62 21.54 5.10
N ILE A 142 2.21 22.23 4.13
CA ILE A 142 1.50 22.82 2.98
C ILE A 142 0.74 21.79 2.13
N TYR A 143 1.07 20.50 2.28
CA TYR A 143 0.46 19.40 1.55
C TYR A 143 -0.73 18.76 2.30
N ALA A 144 -1.08 19.25 3.49
CA ALA A 144 -2.09 18.65 4.36
C ALA A 144 -3.46 18.51 3.67
N ASP A 145 -3.85 19.53 2.91
CA ASP A 145 -5.16 19.61 2.24
C ASP A 145 -5.24 18.73 0.98
N GLU A 146 -4.10 18.31 0.42
CA GLU A 146 -4.10 17.44 -0.76
C GLU A 146 -4.45 15.98 -0.43
N LEU A 147 -4.36 15.60 0.84
CA LEU A 147 -4.56 14.21 1.27
C LEU A 147 -5.79 14.04 2.15
N THR A 148 -6.78 13.31 1.64
CA THR A 148 -7.99 12.95 2.41
C THR A 148 -7.98 11.51 2.90
N ASN A 149 -7.16 10.63 2.31
CA ASN A 149 -7.19 9.20 2.60
C ASN A 149 -6.59 8.88 3.99
N PRO A 150 -7.37 8.37 4.96
CA PRO A 150 -6.92 8.13 6.32
C PRO A 150 -5.89 7.00 6.44
N VAL A 151 -5.86 6.06 5.47
CA VAL A 151 -4.86 4.99 5.42
C VAL A 151 -3.49 5.57 5.10
N VAL A 152 -3.43 6.50 4.12
CA VAL A 152 -2.20 7.18 3.75
C VAL A 152 -1.73 8.08 4.89
N HIS A 153 -2.63 8.84 5.53
CA HIS A 153 -2.28 9.66 6.71
C HIS A 153 -1.59 8.83 7.80
N ARG A 154 -2.11 7.63 8.08
CA ARG A 154 -1.47 6.71 9.03
C ARG A 154 -0.08 6.27 8.55
N ALA A 155 0.07 5.93 7.27
CA ALA A 155 1.37 5.52 6.72
C ALA A 155 2.41 6.65 6.82
N ILE A 156 2.04 7.90 6.49
CA ILE A 156 2.91 9.07 6.63
C ILE A 156 3.27 9.32 8.09
N ALA A 157 2.31 9.18 9.01
CA ALA A 157 2.57 9.34 10.43
C ALA A 157 3.56 8.29 10.98
N GLU A 158 3.45 7.03 10.55
CA GLU A 158 4.42 5.98 10.94
C GLU A 158 5.79 6.20 10.27
N TYR A 159 5.83 6.59 8.99
CA TYR A 159 7.07 6.99 8.31
C TYR A 159 7.79 8.11 9.08
N ARG A 160 7.07 9.17 9.42
CA ARG A 160 7.59 10.29 10.22
C ARG A 160 8.16 9.82 11.56
N LYS A 161 7.45 8.96 12.29
CA LYS A 161 7.90 8.44 13.59
C LYS A 161 9.21 7.66 13.45
N ILE A 162 9.28 6.77 12.47
CA ILE A 162 10.48 5.95 12.22
C ILE A 162 11.64 6.85 11.80
N LEU A 163 11.44 7.76 10.85
CA LEU A 163 12.48 8.67 10.39
C LEU A 163 12.99 9.57 11.53
N ASN A 164 12.10 10.18 12.31
CA ASN A 164 12.52 11.01 13.44
C ASN A 164 13.24 10.19 14.52
N ALA A 165 12.85 8.93 14.74
CA ALA A 165 13.57 8.04 15.65
C ALA A 165 14.97 7.68 15.13
N LEU A 166 15.12 7.42 13.82
CA LEU A 166 16.42 7.21 13.18
C LEU A 166 17.31 8.45 13.32
N ILE A 167 16.78 9.65 13.03
CA ILE A 167 17.54 10.91 13.15
C ILE A 167 17.92 11.20 14.59
N ALA A 168 17.03 10.91 15.55
CA ALA A 168 17.33 11.07 16.96
C ALA A 168 18.47 10.16 17.41
N LYS A 169 18.54 8.94 16.86
CA LYS A 169 19.55 7.94 17.22
C LYS A 169 20.88 8.10 16.50
N TYR A 170 20.86 8.41 15.19
CA TYR A 170 22.04 8.38 14.32
C TYR A 170 22.44 9.76 13.77
N GLY A 171 21.65 10.80 14.01
CA GLY A 171 21.91 12.15 13.50
C GLY A 171 21.26 12.45 12.14
N SER A 172 21.61 13.61 11.59
CA SER A 172 21.13 14.05 10.27
C SER A 172 21.66 13.16 9.15
N VAL A 173 20.95 13.12 8.02
CA VAL A 173 21.26 12.23 6.89
C VAL A 173 21.58 13.02 5.64
N HIS A 174 22.43 12.44 4.78
CA HIS A 174 22.75 12.96 3.45
C HIS A 174 21.60 12.73 2.48
N LYS A 175 21.10 11.48 2.43
CA LYS A 175 20.11 11.05 1.44
C LYS A 175 19.11 10.08 2.05
N ILE A 176 17.88 10.09 1.53
CA ILE A 176 16.82 9.14 1.89
C ILE A 176 16.27 8.54 0.60
N HIS A 177 16.30 7.21 0.51
CA HIS A 177 15.58 6.47 -0.52
C HIS A 177 14.29 5.89 0.06
N ILE A 178 13.17 6.03 -0.65
CA ILE A 178 11.84 5.62 -0.18
C ILE A 178 11.18 4.75 -1.23
N GLU A 179 10.79 3.53 -0.89
CA GLU A 179 9.84 2.75 -1.71
C GLU A 179 8.47 2.78 -1.02
N LEU A 180 7.43 3.14 -1.75
CA LEU A 180 6.06 2.95 -1.30
C LEU A 180 5.46 1.69 -1.93
N THR A 181 4.62 1.02 -1.17
CA THR A 181 3.86 -0.08 -1.75
C THR A 181 2.81 0.48 -2.70
N ARG A 182 2.56 -0.26 -3.79
CA ARG A 182 1.52 0.10 -4.77
C ARG A 182 0.13 0.24 -4.16
N ASP A 183 -0.09 -0.24 -2.94
CA ASP A 183 -1.39 -0.32 -2.29
C ASP A 183 -1.66 0.84 -1.31
N VAL A 184 -0.65 1.64 -0.94
CA VAL A 184 -0.82 2.74 0.02
C VAL A 184 -1.89 3.75 -0.43
N GLY A 185 -1.94 4.05 -1.73
CA GLY A 185 -2.89 5.00 -2.31
C GLY A 185 -4.21 4.40 -2.83
N LYS A 186 -4.37 3.08 -2.81
CA LYS A 186 -5.53 2.40 -3.40
C LYS A 186 -6.70 2.33 -2.43
N ASN A 187 -7.92 2.41 -2.98
CA ASN A 187 -9.13 2.20 -2.19
C ASN A 187 -9.32 0.72 -1.80
N PHE A 188 -10.34 0.41 -0.98
CA PHE A 188 -10.58 -0.96 -0.52
C PHE A 188 -10.85 -1.93 -1.69
N GLN A 189 -11.71 -1.56 -2.64
CA GLN A 189 -12.08 -2.42 -3.77
C GLN A 189 -10.88 -2.71 -4.68
N GLU A 190 -10.06 -1.71 -4.97
CA GLU A 190 -8.83 -1.88 -5.72
C GLU A 190 -7.87 -2.83 -5.00
N ARG A 191 -7.65 -2.64 -3.70
CA ARG A 191 -6.78 -3.54 -2.90
C ARG A 191 -7.29 -4.98 -2.91
N GLU A 192 -8.60 -5.19 -2.79
CA GLU A 192 -9.19 -6.53 -2.88
C GLU A 192 -9.02 -7.14 -4.27
N LYS A 193 -9.17 -6.37 -5.35
CA LYS A 193 -8.88 -6.82 -6.71
C LYS A 193 -7.41 -7.26 -6.84
N TYR A 194 -6.47 -6.45 -6.35
CA TYR A 194 -5.04 -6.80 -6.37
C TYR A 194 -4.73 -8.05 -5.55
N LYS A 195 -5.33 -8.21 -4.36
CA LYS A 195 -5.18 -9.43 -3.56
C LYS A 195 -5.70 -10.65 -4.30
N LYS A 196 -6.89 -10.56 -4.91
CA LYS A 196 -7.46 -11.64 -5.74
C LYS A 196 -6.57 -11.98 -6.93
N GLU A 197 -6.00 -10.98 -7.60
CA GLU A 197 -5.03 -11.19 -8.68
C GLU A 197 -3.75 -11.88 -8.18
N ILE A 198 -3.21 -11.48 -7.03
CA ILE A 198 -2.02 -12.13 -6.43
C ILE A 198 -2.34 -13.57 -6.03
N GLU A 199 -3.48 -13.80 -5.38
CA GLU A 199 -3.92 -15.13 -4.95
C GLU A 199 -4.18 -16.05 -6.15
N SER A 200 -4.84 -15.55 -7.19
CA SER A 200 -5.04 -16.27 -8.45
C SER A 200 -3.71 -16.63 -9.11
N ASN A 201 -2.75 -15.70 -9.16
CA ASN A 201 -1.41 -15.98 -9.68
C ASN A 201 -0.66 -17.03 -8.85
N TYR A 202 -0.80 -16.99 -7.52
CA TYR A 202 -0.21 -17.99 -6.62
C TYR A 202 -0.83 -19.37 -6.86
N LYS A 203 -2.16 -19.47 -6.91
CA LYS A 203 -2.88 -20.72 -7.22
C LYS A 203 -2.47 -21.29 -8.57
N ALA A 204 -2.42 -20.47 -9.62
CA ALA A 204 -1.98 -20.89 -10.95
C ALA A 204 -0.52 -21.38 -10.95
N ARG A 205 0.36 -20.78 -10.14
CA ARG A 205 1.74 -21.24 -9.99
C ARG A 205 1.81 -22.59 -9.28
N VAL A 206 1.07 -22.79 -8.19
CA VAL A 206 1.02 -24.06 -7.45
C VAL A 206 0.44 -25.17 -8.32
N GLN A 207 -0.62 -24.90 -9.09
CA GLN A 207 -1.17 -25.85 -10.06
C GLN A 207 -0.14 -26.21 -11.13
N ALA A 208 0.57 -25.23 -11.69
CA ALA A 208 1.62 -25.49 -12.65
C ALA A 208 2.79 -26.30 -12.05
N MET A 209 3.12 -26.12 -10.77
CA MET A 209 4.12 -26.95 -10.08
C MET A 209 3.67 -28.42 -10.01
N GLN A 210 2.43 -28.67 -9.57
CA GLN A 210 1.86 -30.01 -9.50
C GLN A 210 1.74 -30.66 -10.88
N GLU A 211 1.40 -29.89 -11.91
CA GLU A 211 1.35 -30.38 -13.29
C GLU A 211 2.74 -30.67 -13.85
N CYS A 212 3.76 -29.86 -13.54
CA CYS A 212 5.14 -30.17 -13.92
C CYS A 212 5.56 -31.55 -13.39
N GLU A 213 5.26 -31.85 -12.12
CA GLU A 213 5.53 -33.16 -11.52
C GLU A 213 4.79 -34.29 -12.25
N LYS A 214 3.49 -34.12 -12.50
CA LYS A 214 2.68 -35.11 -13.23
C LYS A 214 3.17 -35.37 -14.65
N LEU A 215 3.68 -34.34 -15.32
CA LEU A 215 4.17 -34.41 -16.70
C LEU A 215 5.62 -34.92 -16.77
N GLY A 216 6.30 -35.12 -15.65
CA GLY A 216 7.71 -35.54 -15.59
C GLY A 216 8.68 -34.42 -15.98
N LEU A 217 8.29 -33.15 -15.83
CA LEU A 217 9.18 -32.01 -16.01
C LEU A 217 9.97 -31.75 -14.72
N THR A 218 11.26 -31.45 -14.84
CA THR A 218 12.07 -31.04 -13.69
C THR A 218 11.49 -29.78 -13.04
N LEU A 219 11.27 -29.82 -11.73
CA LEU A 219 10.66 -28.70 -11.01
C LEU A 219 11.65 -27.52 -10.95
N SER A 220 11.43 -26.53 -11.80
CA SER A 220 12.25 -25.31 -11.87
C SER A 220 11.37 -24.09 -12.16
N GLU A 221 11.80 -22.89 -11.75
CA GLU A 221 11.05 -21.66 -12.04
C GLU A 221 10.83 -21.44 -13.54
N GLY A 222 11.81 -21.85 -14.36
CA GLY A 222 11.74 -21.80 -15.81
C GLY A 222 10.66 -22.73 -16.36
N ASN A 223 10.61 -23.98 -15.92
CA ASN A 223 9.63 -24.96 -16.40
C ASN A 223 8.21 -24.62 -15.94
N ILE A 224 8.05 -24.12 -14.71
CA ILE A 224 6.76 -23.63 -14.21
C ILE A 224 6.26 -22.48 -15.10
N LEU A 225 7.14 -21.55 -15.49
CA LEU A 225 6.78 -20.44 -16.37
C LEU A 225 6.47 -20.90 -17.80
N LYS A 226 7.26 -21.82 -18.36
CA LYS A 226 6.99 -22.44 -19.68
C LYS A 226 5.62 -23.08 -19.70
N LEU A 227 5.28 -23.91 -18.71
CA LEU A 227 3.99 -24.59 -18.66
C LEU A 227 2.81 -23.61 -18.55
N ARG A 228 2.95 -22.54 -17.76
CA ARG A 228 1.93 -21.48 -17.68
C ARG A 228 1.69 -20.80 -19.02
N LEU A 229 2.76 -20.41 -19.72
CA LEU A 229 2.67 -19.77 -21.03
C LEU A 229 2.13 -20.72 -22.10
N PHE A 230 2.52 -22.00 -22.04
CA PHE A 230 2.00 -23.06 -22.92
C PHE A 230 0.47 -23.16 -22.84
N ARG A 231 -0.08 -23.23 -21.61
CA ARG A 231 -1.53 -23.29 -21.39
C ARG A 231 -2.23 -22.00 -21.81
N GLU A 232 -1.71 -20.84 -21.42
CA GLU A 232 -2.29 -19.55 -21.80
C GLU A 232 -2.32 -19.35 -23.32
N GLN A 233 -1.31 -19.86 -24.02
CA GLN A 233 -1.21 -19.77 -25.46
C GLN A 233 -2.04 -20.82 -26.20
N ASN A 234 -2.82 -21.66 -25.51
CA ASN A 234 -3.50 -22.81 -26.10
C ASN A 234 -2.55 -23.66 -26.94
N GLU A 235 -1.33 -23.86 -26.45
CA GLU A 235 -0.31 -24.71 -27.09
C GLU A 235 0.14 -24.21 -28.46
N ILE A 236 0.00 -22.90 -28.75
CA ILE A 236 0.37 -22.32 -30.06
C ILE A 236 1.50 -21.29 -29.89
N CYS A 237 2.55 -21.41 -30.70
CA CYS A 237 3.60 -20.40 -30.79
C CYS A 237 3.04 -19.13 -31.48
N VAL A 238 3.09 -18.00 -30.78
CA VAL A 238 2.48 -16.75 -31.30
C VAL A 238 3.24 -16.13 -32.48
N TYR A 239 4.52 -16.46 -32.67
CA TYR A 239 5.33 -15.93 -33.79
C TYR A 239 5.28 -16.80 -35.06
N SER A 240 4.96 -18.09 -34.92
CA SER A 240 5.01 -19.02 -36.05
C SER A 240 3.70 -19.77 -36.32
N GLY A 241 2.67 -19.62 -35.48
CA GLY A 241 1.42 -20.38 -35.56
C GLY A 241 1.52 -21.89 -35.27
N ARG A 242 2.73 -22.45 -35.30
CA ARG A 242 3.03 -23.86 -35.00
C ARG A 242 2.53 -24.28 -33.61
N LYS A 243 1.94 -25.49 -33.55
CA LYS A 243 1.56 -26.14 -32.29
C LYS A 243 2.80 -26.55 -31.51
N ILE A 244 2.85 -26.15 -30.25
CA ILE A 244 3.81 -26.59 -29.24
C ILE A 244 3.27 -27.90 -28.67
N THR A 245 4.11 -28.93 -28.58
CA THR A 245 3.72 -30.22 -28.00
C THR A 245 4.36 -30.44 -26.62
N LEU A 246 3.86 -31.43 -25.89
CA LEU A 246 4.50 -31.87 -24.64
C LEU A 246 5.93 -32.38 -24.86
N ALA A 247 6.22 -32.98 -26.02
CA ALA A 247 7.58 -33.39 -26.38
C ALA A 247 8.51 -32.17 -26.47
N ASN A 248 8.07 -31.07 -27.12
CA ASN A 248 8.85 -29.84 -27.20
C ASN A 248 9.08 -29.17 -25.83
N LEU A 249 8.14 -29.33 -24.88
CA LEU A 249 8.33 -28.85 -23.51
C LEU A 249 9.40 -29.63 -22.74
N LYS A 250 9.53 -30.94 -23.01
CA LYS A 250 10.53 -31.82 -22.38
C LYS A 250 11.90 -31.70 -23.04
N GLU A 251 11.92 -31.39 -24.33
CA GLU A 251 13.13 -31.23 -25.12
C GLU A 251 13.92 -29.98 -24.69
N GLN A 252 15.17 -30.19 -24.30
CA GLN A 252 16.05 -29.11 -23.88
C GLN A 252 16.44 -28.25 -25.09
N GLY A 253 16.13 -26.96 -25.04
CA GLY A 253 16.50 -26.00 -26.08
C GLY A 253 15.53 -25.89 -27.25
N ALA A 254 14.42 -26.64 -27.28
CA ALA A 254 13.38 -26.51 -28.33
C ALA A 254 12.54 -25.24 -28.20
N LEU A 255 12.30 -24.80 -26.95
CA LEU A 255 11.45 -23.66 -26.62
C LEU A 255 12.16 -22.66 -25.72
N GLU A 256 11.91 -21.39 -25.98
CA GLU A 256 12.39 -20.26 -25.19
C GLU A 256 11.25 -19.35 -24.73
N ILE A 257 11.49 -18.66 -23.62
CA ILE A 257 10.62 -17.60 -23.14
C ILE A 257 11.19 -16.29 -23.68
N ASP A 258 10.52 -15.73 -24.68
CA ASP A 258 10.89 -14.44 -25.28
C ASP A 258 10.24 -13.27 -24.52
N HIS A 259 10.94 -12.14 -24.48
CA HIS A 259 10.38 -10.85 -24.11
C HIS A 259 9.83 -10.15 -25.34
N ILE A 260 8.49 -10.03 -25.43
CA ILE A 260 7.79 -9.41 -26.57
C ILE A 260 8.45 -8.07 -26.92
N LEU A 261 8.52 -7.16 -25.96
CA LEU A 261 9.35 -5.96 -26.04
C LEU A 261 10.72 -6.30 -25.42
N PRO A 262 11.84 -6.16 -26.14
CA PRO A 262 13.15 -6.56 -25.64
C PRO A 262 13.47 -5.93 -24.28
N TYR A 263 14.03 -6.72 -23.35
CA TYR A 263 14.25 -6.26 -21.98
C TYR A 263 15.30 -5.12 -21.92
N SER A 264 16.38 -5.20 -22.70
CA SER A 264 17.36 -4.10 -22.80
C SER A 264 16.78 -2.77 -23.28
N ARG A 265 15.68 -2.78 -24.03
CA ARG A 265 15.00 -1.59 -24.56
C ARG A 265 13.79 -1.15 -23.72
N SER A 266 13.13 -2.10 -23.02
CA SER A 266 11.89 -1.83 -22.28
C SER A 266 12.04 -1.83 -20.76
N SER A 267 13.03 -2.56 -20.22
CA SER A 267 13.16 -2.95 -18.82
C SER A 267 11.92 -3.68 -18.24
N ASP A 268 11.04 -4.25 -19.08
CA ASP A 268 9.81 -4.91 -18.65
C ASP A 268 10.01 -6.45 -18.57
N ASP A 269 10.31 -6.97 -17.38
CA ASP A 269 10.39 -8.42 -17.13
C ASP A 269 9.04 -9.04 -16.69
N SER A 270 7.94 -8.29 -16.83
CA SER A 270 6.63 -8.76 -16.37
C SER A 270 6.14 -9.96 -17.17
N TYR A 271 5.29 -10.78 -16.56
CA TYR A 271 4.65 -11.92 -17.22
C TYR A 271 3.86 -11.49 -18.48
N MET A 272 3.32 -10.26 -18.50
CA MET A 272 2.59 -9.70 -19.64
C MET A 272 3.51 -9.26 -20.79
N ASN A 273 4.83 -9.32 -20.62
CA ASN A 273 5.81 -9.12 -21.66
C ASN A 273 6.48 -10.44 -22.09
N LYS A 274 5.99 -11.60 -21.64
CA LYS A 274 6.61 -12.90 -21.91
C LYS A 274 5.72 -13.81 -22.75
N VAL A 275 6.31 -14.49 -23.73
CA VAL A 275 5.66 -15.51 -24.57
C VAL A 275 6.55 -16.73 -24.72
N LEU A 276 5.94 -17.90 -24.88
CA LEU A 276 6.64 -19.15 -25.16
C LEU A 276 6.68 -19.36 -26.67
N VAL A 277 7.88 -19.46 -27.23
CA VAL A 277 8.10 -19.60 -28.67
C VAL A 277 9.17 -20.65 -28.94
N PHE A 278 9.24 -21.13 -30.18
CA PHE A 278 10.37 -21.96 -30.60
C PHE A 278 11.66 -21.12 -30.60
N THR A 279 12.76 -21.74 -30.21
CA THR A 279 14.07 -21.09 -30.07
C THR A 279 14.50 -20.36 -31.34
N ASN A 280 14.27 -20.96 -32.50
CA ASN A 280 14.57 -20.34 -33.80
C ASN A 280 13.77 -19.05 -34.03
N GLU A 281 12.49 -18.99 -33.62
CA GLU A 281 11.67 -17.77 -33.76
C GLU A 281 12.17 -16.65 -32.83
N ASN A 282 12.61 -17.01 -31.62
CA ASN A 282 13.19 -16.03 -30.69
C ASN A 282 14.52 -15.48 -31.23
N GLN A 283 15.38 -16.35 -31.76
CA GLN A 283 16.64 -15.96 -32.39
C GLN A 283 16.42 -15.06 -33.61
N ASN A 284 15.44 -15.38 -34.45
CA ASN A 284 15.06 -14.56 -35.61
C ASN A 284 14.58 -13.16 -35.20
N LYS A 285 13.85 -13.05 -34.08
CA LYS A 285 13.43 -11.76 -33.54
C LYS A 285 14.60 -10.96 -32.98
N GLY A 286 15.49 -11.58 -32.22
CA GLY A 286 16.64 -10.91 -31.60
C GLY A 286 16.22 -9.73 -30.70
N ASN A 287 16.99 -8.64 -30.73
CA ASN A 287 16.71 -7.42 -29.94
C ASN A 287 15.68 -6.47 -30.61
N LYS A 288 14.77 -7.02 -31.42
CA LYS A 288 13.69 -6.29 -32.10
C LYS A 288 12.34 -6.54 -31.45
N THR A 289 11.37 -5.66 -31.66
CA THR A 289 9.95 -5.93 -31.37
C THR A 289 9.39 -6.90 -32.41
N PRO A 290 8.22 -7.54 -32.18
CA PRO A 290 7.63 -8.43 -33.17
C PRO A 290 7.32 -7.70 -34.49
N TYR A 291 6.89 -6.43 -34.43
CA TYR A 291 6.63 -5.64 -35.63
C TYR A 291 7.93 -5.31 -36.38
N GLU A 292 9.00 -4.93 -35.69
CA GLU A 292 10.30 -4.70 -36.32
C GLU A 292 10.92 -5.97 -36.92
N ALA A 293 10.64 -7.15 -36.35
CA ALA A 293 11.15 -8.43 -36.82
C ALA A 293 10.33 -9.03 -37.97
N PHE A 294 9.00 -8.92 -37.90
CA PHE A 294 8.09 -9.65 -38.79
C PHE A 294 7.11 -8.75 -39.56
N GLY A 295 7.01 -7.46 -39.23
CA GLY A 295 6.04 -6.53 -39.83
C GLY A 295 6.30 -6.16 -41.29
N GLY A 296 7.49 -6.45 -41.81
CA GLY A 296 7.80 -6.34 -43.24
C GLY A 296 7.24 -7.47 -44.11
N ASP A 297 6.82 -8.58 -43.48
CA ASP A 297 6.15 -9.70 -44.14
C ASP A 297 4.65 -9.62 -43.83
N SER A 298 3.87 -9.12 -44.79
CA SER A 298 2.42 -8.89 -44.61
C SER A 298 1.64 -10.17 -44.27
N GLN A 299 2.07 -11.33 -44.79
CA GLN A 299 1.40 -12.60 -44.52
C GLN A 299 1.70 -13.06 -43.09
N LYS A 300 2.99 -13.14 -42.73
CA LYS A 300 3.42 -13.54 -41.38
C LYS A 300 2.88 -12.57 -40.32
N TRP A 301 2.87 -11.28 -40.60
CA TRP A 301 2.31 -10.28 -39.69
C TRP A 301 0.80 -10.45 -39.51
N GLY A 302 0.04 -10.72 -40.58
CA GLY A 302 -1.40 -11.00 -40.50
C GLY A 302 -1.74 -12.24 -39.66
N GLU A 303 -0.91 -13.28 -39.72
CA GLU A 303 -1.02 -14.47 -38.86
C GLU A 303 -0.76 -14.13 -37.39
N ILE A 304 0.30 -13.37 -37.10
CA ILE A 304 0.60 -12.90 -35.75
C ILE A 304 -0.52 -12.02 -35.20
N GLU A 305 -1.08 -11.10 -36.01
CA GLU A 305 -2.24 -10.27 -35.66
C GLU A 305 -3.46 -11.13 -35.28
N SER A 306 -3.79 -12.11 -36.11
CA SER A 306 -4.91 -13.02 -35.87
C SER A 306 -4.72 -13.84 -34.59
N LEU A 307 -3.52 -14.37 -34.37
CA LEU A 307 -3.19 -15.11 -33.16
C LEU A 307 -3.24 -14.20 -31.92
N ALA A 308 -2.71 -12.98 -31.99
CA ALA A 308 -2.71 -12.05 -30.86
C ALA A 308 -4.12 -11.57 -30.49
N LEU A 309 -5.04 -11.46 -31.45
CA LEU A 309 -6.40 -10.96 -31.26
C LEU A 309 -7.45 -12.05 -31.00
N ARG A 310 -7.05 -13.33 -30.98
CA ARG A 310 -7.97 -14.46 -30.74
C ARG A 310 -8.72 -14.37 -29.41
N SER A 311 -9.93 -14.91 -29.39
CA SER A 311 -10.76 -14.95 -28.17
C SER A 311 -10.04 -15.67 -27.03
N GLY A 312 -10.10 -15.09 -25.83
CA GLY A 312 -9.45 -15.61 -24.63
C GLY A 312 -7.97 -15.26 -24.45
N TYR A 313 -7.30 -14.68 -25.46
CA TYR A 313 -5.89 -14.27 -25.30
C TYR A 313 -5.77 -12.95 -24.49
N PRO A 314 -4.74 -12.78 -23.63
CA PRO A 314 -4.62 -11.57 -22.82
C PRO A 314 -4.45 -10.29 -23.65
N LYS A 315 -5.45 -9.39 -23.61
CA LYS A 315 -5.45 -8.10 -24.35
C LYS A 315 -4.18 -7.26 -24.14
N LYS A 316 -3.59 -7.31 -22.94
CA LYS A 316 -2.34 -6.59 -22.61
C LYS A 316 -1.10 -7.18 -23.30
N LYS A 317 -1.08 -8.49 -23.58
CA LYS A 317 -0.02 -9.13 -24.38
C LYS A 317 -0.22 -8.79 -25.85
N ALA A 318 -1.45 -8.94 -26.34
CA ALA A 318 -1.82 -8.57 -27.70
C ALA A 318 -1.38 -7.15 -28.06
N LYS A 319 -1.69 -6.17 -27.20
CA LYS A 319 -1.25 -4.77 -27.42
C LYS A 319 0.27 -4.60 -27.55
N ARG A 320 1.07 -5.36 -26.78
CA ARG A 320 2.55 -5.29 -26.87
C ARG A 320 3.07 -5.99 -28.12
N ILE A 321 2.45 -7.10 -28.51
CA ILE A 321 2.82 -7.83 -29.73
C ILE A 321 2.59 -6.94 -30.95
N LEU A 322 1.46 -6.21 -30.96
CA LEU A 322 1.00 -5.37 -32.07
C LEU A 322 1.50 -3.93 -32.02
N ASP A 323 2.47 -3.61 -31.17
CA ASP A 323 3.00 -2.26 -31.05
C ASP A 323 3.89 -1.92 -32.26
N LYS A 324 3.34 -1.11 -33.18
CA LYS A 324 4.03 -0.65 -34.40
C LYS A 324 4.91 0.58 -34.18
N GLY A 325 4.75 1.26 -33.04
CA GLY A 325 5.36 2.57 -32.75
C GLY A 325 6.27 2.54 -31.52
N PHE A 326 6.92 1.41 -31.24
CA PHE A 326 7.82 1.31 -30.10
C PHE A 326 9.07 2.18 -30.30
N GLY A 327 9.15 3.29 -29.57
CA GLY A 327 10.34 4.14 -29.51
C GLY A 327 11.37 3.61 -28.53
N ASP A 328 12.65 3.64 -28.91
CA ASP A 328 13.76 3.31 -28.03
C ASP A 328 13.74 4.18 -26.78
N ARG A 329 13.78 3.54 -25.62
CA ARG A 329 13.89 4.24 -24.34
C ARG A 329 15.37 4.51 -24.09
N GLU A 330 15.88 5.66 -24.57
CA GLU A 330 17.24 6.14 -24.33
C GLU A 330 17.68 6.10 -22.85
N ALA A 331 19.00 6.21 -22.61
CA ALA A 331 19.61 6.20 -21.28
C ALA A 331 18.99 7.19 -20.27
N GLY A 332 18.44 8.33 -20.72
CA GLY A 332 17.69 9.29 -19.88
C GLY A 332 16.34 8.78 -19.34
N PHE A 333 15.86 7.61 -19.78
CA PHE A 333 14.68 6.93 -19.28
C PHE A 333 15.00 5.96 -18.12
N LYS A 334 16.27 5.58 -17.93
CA LYS A 334 16.71 4.69 -16.84
C LYS A 334 16.42 5.30 -15.47
N SER A 335 16.67 6.61 -15.29
CA SER A 335 16.28 7.40 -14.10
C SER A 335 14.76 7.43 -13.87
N ARG A 336 13.96 7.67 -14.92
CA ARG A 336 12.47 7.65 -14.82
C ARG A 336 11.88 6.27 -14.54
N ASN A 337 12.59 5.19 -14.85
CA ASN A 337 12.21 3.83 -14.48
C ASN A 337 12.57 3.47 -13.03
N ILE A 338 13.51 4.18 -12.42
CA ILE A 338 13.87 4.05 -11.01
C ILE A 338 12.89 4.82 -10.14
N VAL A 339 12.51 6.04 -10.56
CA VAL A 339 11.72 6.95 -9.73
C VAL A 339 10.24 6.58 -9.72
N ASP A 340 9.67 6.28 -8.54
CA ASP A 340 8.22 6.08 -8.40
C ASP A 340 7.46 7.40 -8.61
N SER A 341 6.72 7.50 -9.71
CA SER A 341 5.90 8.65 -10.06
C SER A 341 4.52 8.64 -9.40
N GLY A 342 4.22 7.65 -8.54
CA GLY A 342 2.99 7.57 -7.78
C GLY A 342 2.74 8.86 -7.00
N TYR A 343 1.49 9.34 -7.00
CA TYR A 343 1.13 10.59 -6.33
C TYR A 343 1.58 10.62 -4.85
N ILE A 344 1.33 9.55 -4.10
CA ILE A 344 1.76 9.46 -2.69
C ILE A 344 3.28 9.44 -2.52
N ALA A 345 4.01 8.81 -3.45
CA ALA A 345 5.47 8.75 -3.41
C ALA A 345 6.07 10.15 -3.59
N ARG A 346 5.56 10.89 -4.57
CA ARG A 346 5.92 12.30 -4.79
C ARG A 346 5.54 13.18 -3.61
N LEU A 347 4.34 12.99 -3.06
CA LEU A 347 3.86 13.74 -1.89
C LEU A 347 4.80 13.58 -0.69
N ILE A 348 5.16 12.34 -0.33
CA ILE A 348 6.06 12.06 0.80
C ILE A 348 7.48 12.56 0.51
N ALA A 349 7.97 12.40 -0.73
CA ALA A 349 9.28 12.88 -1.12
C ALA A 349 9.38 14.41 -1.01
N ASN A 350 8.38 15.12 -1.56
CA ASN A 350 8.29 16.59 -1.48
C ASN A 350 8.18 17.05 -0.03
N TYR A 351 7.23 16.50 0.73
CA TYR A 351 7.10 16.76 2.16
C TYR A 351 8.41 16.53 2.94
N THR A 352 9.15 15.47 2.65
CA THR A 352 10.43 15.23 3.32
C THR A 352 11.49 16.25 2.89
N LYS A 353 11.61 16.53 1.58
CA LYS A 353 12.58 17.48 1.01
C LYS A 353 12.37 18.92 1.51
N GLU A 354 11.11 19.31 1.61
CA GLU A 354 10.66 20.67 1.95
C GLU A 354 10.90 20.99 3.44
N TYR A 355 10.71 20.01 4.32
CA TYR A 355 10.71 20.24 5.77
C TYR A 355 11.95 19.69 6.48
N LEU A 356 12.67 18.72 5.92
CA LEU A 356 13.83 18.12 6.58
C LEU A 356 15.15 18.80 6.20
N LYS A 357 16.00 19.08 7.20
CA LYS A 357 17.38 19.52 6.99
C LYS A 357 18.28 18.31 6.70
N PHE A 358 18.91 18.31 5.52
CA PHE A 358 19.88 17.30 5.09
C PHE A 358 21.31 17.78 5.29
N LEU A 359 22.22 16.81 5.41
CA LEU A 359 23.66 17.03 5.27
C LEU A 359 24.01 17.23 3.77
N PRO A 360 25.04 18.02 3.43
CA PRO A 360 25.41 18.29 2.05
C PRO A 360 25.86 17.01 1.34
N LEU A 361 25.41 16.77 0.09
CA LEU A 361 25.97 15.69 -0.74
C LEU A 361 27.35 16.08 -1.27
N ASP A 362 28.16 15.09 -1.67
CA ASP A 362 29.41 15.33 -2.40
C ASP A 362 29.14 16.04 -3.74
N SER A 363 30.11 16.77 -4.28
CA SER A 363 30.01 17.38 -5.62
C SER A 363 29.88 16.33 -6.74
N HIS A 364 30.40 15.12 -6.54
CA HIS A 364 30.39 14.03 -7.52
C HIS A 364 29.17 13.11 -7.43
N GLU A 365 28.31 13.26 -6.40
CA GLU A 365 27.03 12.53 -6.32
C GLU A 365 26.01 13.14 -7.29
N ASN A 366 26.21 12.82 -8.57
CA ASN A 366 25.36 12.99 -9.75
C ASN A 366 24.23 14.03 -9.68
N THR A 367 24.53 15.18 -10.28
CA THR A 367 23.63 16.09 -10.98
C THR A 367 23.07 15.44 -12.26
N ALA A 368 21.80 15.04 -12.30
CA ALA A 368 21.07 14.84 -13.56
C ALA A 368 19.53 14.93 -13.45
N LEU A 369 19.00 15.98 -14.08
CA LEU A 369 17.74 16.13 -14.82
C LEU A 369 16.51 15.33 -14.34
N ILE A 370 15.83 15.83 -13.30
CA ILE A 370 14.51 16.49 -13.37
C ILE A 370 14.27 17.18 -12.02
N ALA A 371 14.70 18.43 -11.96
CA ALA A 371 14.05 19.58 -11.31
C ALA A 371 14.90 20.82 -11.61
N GLY A 372 14.80 21.31 -12.85
CA GLY A 372 14.98 22.72 -13.22
C GLY A 372 16.36 23.39 -13.16
N GLU A 373 17.29 22.96 -12.33
CA GLU A 373 18.55 23.70 -12.12
C GLU A 373 19.75 22.77 -12.27
N LYS A 374 20.72 23.18 -13.10
CA LYS A 374 22.10 22.66 -13.03
C LYS A 374 22.53 22.74 -11.56
N ASP A 375 23.17 21.67 -11.05
CA ASP A 375 23.67 21.56 -9.67
C ASP A 375 22.65 21.21 -8.55
N SER A 376 21.38 20.93 -8.87
CA SER A 376 20.41 20.50 -7.84
C SER A 376 20.69 19.09 -7.30
N LYS A 377 21.03 19.01 -6.00
CA LYS A 377 21.29 17.78 -5.23
C LYS A 377 20.00 17.07 -4.81
N ILE A 378 19.83 15.80 -5.23
CA ILE A 378 18.64 14.99 -4.89
C ILE A 378 18.84 14.31 -3.53
N HIS A 379 18.31 14.92 -2.47
CA HIS A 379 18.35 14.35 -1.11
C HIS A 379 17.29 13.28 -0.85
N VAL A 380 16.18 13.28 -1.59
CA VAL A 380 15.09 12.31 -1.41
C VAL A 380 14.73 11.69 -2.75
N GLU A 381 14.81 10.37 -2.84
CA GLU A 381 14.53 9.62 -4.05
C GLU A 381 13.49 8.54 -3.80
N ALA A 382 12.38 8.58 -4.55
CA ALA A 382 11.35 7.55 -4.47
C ALA A 382 11.69 6.39 -5.41
N VAL A 383 11.91 5.17 -4.92
CA VAL A 383 12.34 4.02 -5.73
C VAL A 383 11.15 3.13 -6.09
N LYS A 384 11.09 2.66 -7.35
CA LYS A 384 10.06 1.70 -7.81
C LYS A 384 10.33 0.30 -7.28
N GLY A 385 9.32 -0.33 -6.69
CA GLY A 385 9.43 -1.70 -6.15
C GLY A 385 9.75 -2.82 -7.13
N MET A 386 9.63 -2.57 -8.45
CA MET A 386 10.13 -3.52 -9.46
C MET A 386 11.65 -3.68 -9.34
N LEU A 387 12.36 -2.56 -9.20
CA LEU A 387 13.82 -2.54 -9.08
C LEU A 387 14.28 -3.25 -7.81
N THR A 388 13.62 -2.99 -6.67
CA THR A 388 13.89 -3.67 -5.40
C THR A 388 13.73 -5.19 -5.53
N ALA A 389 12.65 -5.65 -6.18
CA ALA A 389 12.42 -7.07 -6.40
C ALA A 389 13.47 -7.70 -7.32
N THR A 390 13.88 -6.99 -8.37
CA THR A 390 14.96 -7.43 -9.26
C THR A 390 16.27 -7.54 -8.49
N MET A 391 16.72 -6.49 -7.79
CA MET A 391 17.98 -6.51 -7.05
C MET A 391 17.99 -7.57 -5.95
N ARG A 392 16.86 -7.78 -5.24
CA ARG A 392 16.70 -8.87 -4.28
C ARG A 392 17.08 -10.23 -4.87
N HIS A 393 16.59 -10.53 -6.07
CA HIS A 393 16.88 -11.78 -6.76
C HIS A 393 18.36 -11.88 -7.16
N PHE A 394 18.94 -10.79 -7.68
CA PHE A 394 20.34 -10.78 -8.12
C PHE A 394 21.35 -10.92 -6.98
N TRP A 395 21.11 -10.24 -5.86
CA TRP A 395 21.91 -10.39 -4.64
C TRP A 395 21.52 -11.62 -3.81
N GLY A 396 20.61 -12.45 -4.34
CA GLY A 396 20.25 -13.73 -3.75
C GLY A 396 19.49 -13.66 -2.42
N LEU A 397 18.96 -12.51 -2.02
CA LEU A 397 18.35 -12.27 -0.70
C LEU A 397 16.98 -12.96 -0.48
N GLY A 398 16.73 -14.06 -1.18
CA GLY A 398 15.55 -14.92 -1.06
C GLY A 398 14.30 -14.37 -1.73
N SER A 399 13.25 -15.19 -1.75
CA SER A 399 11.91 -14.79 -2.18
C SER A 399 11.15 -14.09 -1.04
N LYS A 400 10.10 -13.33 -1.38
CA LYS A 400 9.24 -12.68 -0.38
C LYS A 400 8.15 -13.65 0.07
N ASN A 401 8.20 -14.12 1.31
CA ASN A 401 7.02 -14.66 1.97
C ASN A 401 6.13 -13.49 2.43
N ARG A 402 4.88 -13.46 1.96
CA ARG A 402 3.92 -12.38 2.26
C ARG A 402 3.36 -12.44 3.68
N TYR A 403 3.52 -13.57 4.36
CA TYR A 403 3.09 -13.75 5.75
C TYR A 403 4.15 -13.27 6.74
N GLU A 404 5.43 -13.20 6.35
CA GLU A 404 6.53 -12.76 7.20
C GLU A 404 6.72 -11.24 7.17
N HIS A 405 7.37 -10.66 8.19
CA HIS A 405 7.57 -9.20 8.28
C HIS A 405 9.01 -8.73 8.06
N THR A 406 10.01 -9.60 8.26
CA THR A 406 11.44 -9.25 8.11
C THR A 406 11.83 -8.90 6.68
N HIS A 407 11.06 -9.36 5.69
CA HIS A 407 11.31 -9.04 4.28
C HIS A 407 11.26 -7.52 4.01
N HIS A 408 10.53 -6.73 4.80
CA HIS A 408 10.53 -5.27 4.65
C HIS A 408 11.89 -4.64 4.98
N ALA A 409 12.61 -5.18 5.97
CA ALA A 409 13.96 -4.73 6.28
C ALA A 409 14.95 -5.08 5.16
N VAL A 410 14.82 -6.28 4.57
CA VAL A 410 15.60 -6.67 3.39
C VAL A 410 15.36 -5.70 2.23
N ASP A 411 14.10 -5.33 1.95
CA ASP A 411 13.78 -4.32 0.92
C ASP A 411 14.39 -2.96 1.26
N ALA A 412 14.29 -2.49 2.50
CA ALA A 412 14.87 -1.22 2.94
C ALA A 412 16.39 -1.16 2.76
N ILE A 413 17.09 -2.25 3.08
CA ILE A 413 18.54 -2.38 2.82
C ILE A 413 18.80 -2.31 1.32
N ILE A 414 18.03 -3.04 0.51
CA ILE A 414 18.22 -3.03 -0.94
C ILE A 414 18.08 -1.61 -1.50
N ILE A 415 17.02 -0.92 -1.12
CA ILE A 415 16.73 0.45 -1.54
C ILE A 415 17.84 1.41 -1.11
N ALA A 416 18.41 1.25 0.09
CA ALA A 416 19.52 2.08 0.57
C ALA A 416 20.79 1.92 -0.29
N TYR A 417 21.07 0.71 -0.80
CA TYR A 417 22.25 0.44 -1.65
C TYR A 417 22.00 0.65 -3.16
N ILE A 418 20.76 0.88 -3.58
CA ILE A 418 20.44 1.23 -4.97
C ILE A 418 20.83 2.69 -5.22
N ASN A 419 21.75 2.91 -6.16
CA ASN A 419 22.12 4.23 -6.67
C ASN A 419 22.32 4.18 -8.20
N ALA A 420 22.49 5.35 -8.82
CA ALA A 420 22.64 5.45 -10.28
C ALA A 420 23.77 4.57 -10.83
N ALA A 421 24.93 4.54 -10.15
CA ALA A 421 26.07 3.72 -10.56
C ALA A 421 25.75 2.21 -10.50
N MET A 422 25.10 1.74 -9.43
CA MET A 422 24.66 0.35 -9.31
C MET A 422 23.65 -0.03 -10.39
N ILE A 423 22.75 0.87 -10.76
CA ILE A 423 21.77 0.59 -11.82
C ILE A 423 22.44 0.58 -13.20
N GLN A 424 23.41 1.46 -13.44
CA GLN A 424 24.21 1.44 -14.65
C GLN A 424 25.01 0.13 -14.78
N ARG A 425 25.70 -0.29 -13.71
CA ARG A 425 26.41 -1.57 -13.64
C ARG A 425 25.47 -2.75 -13.88
N PHE A 426 24.27 -2.72 -13.29
CA PHE A 426 23.25 -3.75 -13.52
C PHE A 426 22.80 -3.80 -14.97
N SER A 427 22.53 -2.63 -15.57
CA SER A 427 22.10 -2.53 -16.96
C SER A 427 23.18 -3.03 -17.92
N GLN A 428 24.45 -2.68 -17.69
CA GLN A 428 25.58 -3.16 -18.49
C GLN A 428 25.75 -4.67 -18.34
N PHE A 429 25.67 -5.19 -17.11
CA PHE A 429 25.67 -6.63 -16.85
C PHE A 429 24.56 -7.36 -17.61
N ARG A 430 23.34 -6.82 -17.62
CA ARG A 430 22.21 -7.40 -18.37
C ARG A 430 22.40 -7.36 -19.88
N GLN A 431 22.88 -6.25 -20.42
CA GLN A 431 23.21 -6.12 -21.85
C GLN A 431 24.28 -7.14 -22.25
N ASN A 432 25.31 -7.30 -21.43
CA ASN A 432 26.34 -8.30 -21.63
C ASN A 432 25.76 -9.71 -21.55
N GLN A 433 24.82 -10.01 -20.64
CA GLN A 433 24.16 -11.33 -20.60
C GLN A 433 23.31 -11.62 -21.84
N GLU A 434 22.57 -10.65 -22.38
CA GLU A 434 21.79 -10.82 -23.61
C GLU A 434 22.71 -11.06 -24.81
N SER A 435 23.78 -10.26 -24.93
CA SER A 435 24.81 -10.41 -25.96
C SER A 435 25.59 -11.72 -25.82
N LEU A 436 25.92 -12.12 -24.59
CA LEU A 436 26.60 -13.37 -24.29
C LEU A 436 25.69 -14.58 -24.48
N LYS A 437 24.38 -14.51 -24.23
CA LYS A 437 23.44 -15.58 -24.60
C LYS A 437 23.40 -15.78 -26.12
N ALA A 438 23.43 -14.70 -26.89
CA ALA A 438 23.56 -14.77 -28.34
C ALA A 438 24.90 -15.37 -28.79
N ARG A 439 26.00 -15.15 -28.05
CA ARG A 439 27.31 -15.80 -28.25
C ARG A 439 27.44 -17.19 -27.62
N PHE A 440 26.62 -17.55 -26.63
CA PHE A 440 26.65 -18.83 -25.91
C PHE A 440 26.23 -19.99 -26.82
N TYR A 441 25.40 -19.69 -27.82
CA TYR A 441 25.10 -20.62 -28.91
C TYR A 441 26.30 -20.86 -29.85
N ALA A 442 27.41 -20.12 -29.71
CA ALA A 442 28.61 -20.28 -30.51
C ALA A 442 29.78 -21.00 -29.80
N LYS A 443 29.86 -21.02 -28.45
CA LYS A 443 30.85 -21.82 -27.70
C LYS A 443 30.34 -22.19 -26.30
N GLU A 444 30.48 -23.46 -25.93
CA GLU A 444 30.21 -23.98 -24.58
C GLU A 444 31.17 -23.37 -23.55
N LEU A 445 30.64 -22.63 -22.57
CA LEU A 445 31.36 -22.28 -21.33
C LEU A 445 30.52 -22.64 -20.11
N ALA A 446 31.20 -23.11 -19.07
CA ALA A 446 30.64 -23.82 -17.93
C ALA A 446 29.91 -22.93 -16.91
N LYS A 447 28.94 -23.52 -16.21
CA LYS A 447 28.13 -22.93 -15.10
C LYS A 447 28.93 -22.19 -14.01
N GLU A 448 30.23 -22.40 -13.91
CA GLU A 448 31.13 -21.80 -12.91
C GLU A 448 31.36 -20.30 -13.15
N GLU A 449 31.59 -19.86 -14.39
CA GLU A 449 31.74 -18.43 -14.74
C GLU A 449 30.50 -17.60 -14.39
N PHE A 450 29.32 -18.23 -14.42
CA PHE A 450 28.06 -17.59 -14.07
C PHE A 450 27.95 -17.27 -12.56
N LYS A 451 28.61 -18.05 -11.69
CA LYS A 451 28.69 -17.77 -10.25
C LYS A 451 29.71 -16.66 -9.96
N THR A 452 30.86 -16.67 -10.62
CA THR A 452 31.90 -15.65 -10.48
C THR A 452 31.44 -14.27 -10.96
N GLN A 453 30.65 -14.18 -12.03
CA GLN A 453 30.09 -12.91 -12.49
C GLN A 453 28.98 -12.34 -11.59
N ARG A 454 28.26 -13.18 -10.83
CA ARG A 454 27.32 -12.70 -9.80
C ARG A 454 28.04 -11.95 -8.67
N ALA A 455 29.23 -12.41 -8.29
CA ALA A 455 30.06 -11.76 -7.27
C ALA A 455 30.51 -10.34 -7.68
N PHE A 456 30.65 -10.05 -8.98
CA PHE A 456 31.04 -8.73 -9.50
C PHE A 456 29.97 -7.63 -9.30
N PHE A 457 28.72 -8.01 -9.02
CA PHE A 457 27.59 -7.08 -8.91
C PHE A 457 27.07 -6.85 -7.48
N GLU A 458 27.65 -7.51 -6.47
CA GLU A 458 27.31 -7.21 -5.07
C GLU A 458 27.86 -5.83 -4.65
N PRO A 459 27.16 -5.09 -3.76
CA PRO A 459 27.65 -3.80 -3.29
C PRO A 459 29.06 -3.87 -2.67
N PHE A 460 29.34 -4.96 -1.95
CA PHE A 460 30.65 -5.28 -1.38
C PHE A 460 30.73 -6.79 -1.07
N SER A 461 31.94 -7.29 -0.81
CA SER A 461 32.17 -8.72 -0.54
C SER A 461 31.47 -9.20 0.73
N GLY A 462 30.69 -10.29 0.63
CA GLY A 462 29.93 -10.85 1.75
C GLY A 462 28.66 -10.07 2.08
N PHE A 463 28.15 -9.26 1.14
CA PHE A 463 26.95 -8.45 1.34
C PHE A 463 25.75 -9.29 1.76
N ARG A 464 25.51 -10.40 1.05
CA ARG A 464 24.40 -11.32 1.33
C ARG A 464 24.42 -11.83 2.76
N GLU A 465 25.54 -12.38 3.20
CA GLU A 465 25.72 -13.02 4.50
C GLU A 465 25.48 -12.00 5.63
N GLN A 466 26.06 -10.80 5.48
CA GLN A 466 25.89 -9.72 6.45
C GLN A 466 24.44 -9.25 6.54
N VAL A 467 23.76 -9.09 5.39
CA VAL A 467 22.35 -8.70 5.36
C VAL A 467 21.47 -9.74 6.05
N LEU A 468 21.63 -11.03 5.72
CA LEU A 468 20.85 -12.10 6.33
C LEU A 468 21.10 -12.21 7.83
N ALA A 469 22.36 -12.08 8.27
CA ALA A 469 22.73 -12.08 9.68
C ALA A 469 22.09 -10.92 10.45
N LYS A 470 22.16 -9.69 9.92
CA LYS A 470 21.55 -8.50 10.54
C LYS A 470 20.03 -8.59 10.57
N VAL A 471 19.41 -9.09 9.51
CA VAL A 471 17.95 -9.28 9.45
C VAL A 471 17.49 -10.34 10.45
N GLY A 472 18.30 -11.37 10.71
CA GLY A 472 18.03 -12.37 11.75
C GLY A 472 17.97 -11.81 13.17
N GLN A 473 18.62 -10.67 13.43
CA GLN A 473 18.65 -10.01 14.74
C GLN A 473 17.49 -9.02 14.96
N ILE A 474 16.64 -8.79 13.94
CA ILE A 474 15.59 -7.78 14.01
C ILE A 474 14.40 -8.26 14.83
N PHE A 475 14.08 -7.52 15.90
CA PHE A 475 12.76 -7.57 16.52
C PHE A 475 11.80 -6.60 15.82
N VAL A 476 10.68 -7.13 15.32
CA VAL A 476 9.73 -6.36 14.52
C VAL A 476 8.82 -5.56 15.45
N SER A 477 8.88 -4.23 15.37
CA SER A 477 8.08 -3.33 16.20
C SER A 477 6.61 -3.30 15.79
N ARG A 478 5.70 -3.32 16.77
CA ARG A 478 4.27 -3.05 16.61
C ARG A 478 3.82 -2.07 17.69
N PRO A 479 3.15 -0.96 17.33
CA PRO A 479 2.65 -0.02 18.31
C PRO A 479 1.40 -0.60 19.02
N PRO A 480 1.28 -0.45 20.35
CA PRO A 480 0.13 -0.94 21.09
C PRO A 480 -1.15 -0.16 20.78
N ARG A 481 -2.29 -0.84 20.74
CA ARG A 481 -3.59 -0.27 20.41
C ARG A 481 -4.37 0.15 21.65
N LYS A 482 -4.02 1.32 22.19
CA LYS A 482 -4.59 1.84 23.46
C LYS A 482 -5.88 2.66 23.32
N ARG A 483 -6.39 2.86 22.10
CA ARG A 483 -7.55 3.74 21.87
C ARG A 483 -8.84 3.03 22.26
N ALA A 484 -9.52 3.53 23.29
CA ALA A 484 -10.87 3.14 23.68
C ALA A 484 -11.93 3.77 22.75
N ARG A 485 -11.96 3.35 21.49
CA ARG A 485 -12.96 3.75 20.48
C ARG A 485 -13.37 2.55 19.66
N GLY A 486 -14.66 2.47 19.29
CA GLY A 486 -15.21 1.38 18.50
C GLY A 486 -16.67 1.13 18.86
N ALA A 487 -17.26 0.10 18.28
CA ALA A 487 -18.60 -0.35 18.66
C ALA A 487 -18.66 -0.69 20.15
N LEU A 488 -19.74 -0.32 20.83
CA LEU A 488 -19.94 -0.62 22.25
C LEU A 488 -20.31 -2.11 22.46
N HIS A 489 -21.05 -2.67 21.50
CA HIS A 489 -21.53 -4.04 21.46
C HIS A 489 -21.57 -4.54 20.00
N GLU A 490 -21.80 -5.83 19.81
CA GLU A 490 -22.09 -6.40 18.48
C GLU A 490 -23.47 -5.94 17.98
N GLU A 491 -23.66 -5.93 16.66
CA GLU A 491 -24.91 -5.44 16.03
C GLU A 491 -26.09 -6.42 16.21
N THR A 492 -25.81 -7.68 16.56
CA THR A 492 -26.84 -8.69 16.75
C THR A 492 -27.50 -8.57 18.12
N PHE A 493 -28.82 -8.40 18.11
CA PHE A 493 -29.66 -8.37 19.30
C PHE A 493 -30.32 -9.72 19.54
N TYR A 494 -30.27 -10.17 20.79
CA TYR A 494 -30.88 -11.40 21.27
C TYR A 494 -32.03 -11.08 22.23
N SER A 495 -33.01 -11.99 22.30
CA SER A 495 -33.98 -11.99 23.40
C SER A 495 -33.32 -12.46 24.69
N ILE A 496 -33.84 -12.08 25.86
CA ILE A 496 -33.38 -12.62 27.14
C ILE A 496 -33.58 -14.13 27.24
N ASP A 497 -34.61 -14.66 26.56
CA ASP A 497 -34.95 -16.08 26.49
C ASP A 497 -34.37 -16.76 25.24
N ASP A 498 -33.36 -16.15 24.61
CA ASP A 498 -32.70 -16.73 23.46
C ASP A 498 -32.07 -18.10 23.80
N LYS A 499 -32.36 -19.09 22.94
CA LYS A 499 -31.92 -20.47 23.13
C LYS A 499 -30.40 -20.60 23.12
N LYS A 500 -29.71 -19.86 22.23
CA LYS A 500 -28.25 -19.90 22.10
C LYS A 500 -27.57 -19.31 23.34
N LEU A 501 -28.10 -18.20 23.87
CA LEU A 501 -27.59 -17.63 25.13
C LEU A 501 -27.81 -18.58 26.30
N SER A 502 -28.99 -19.20 26.37
CA SER A 502 -29.32 -20.17 27.43
C SER A 502 -28.39 -21.40 27.39
N GLU A 503 -28.12 -21.96 26.21
CA GLU A 503 -27.17 -23.06 26.04
C GLU A 503 -25.74 -22.66 26.44
N THR A 504 -25.34 -21.45 26.03
CA THR A 504 -24.00 -20.92 26.32
C THR A 504 -23.79 -20.72 27.83
N TYR A 505 -24.74 -20.08 28.51
CA TYR A 505 -24.53 -19.63 29.89
C TYR A 505 -25.14 -20.53 30.97
N GLY A 506 -26.00 -21.48 30.61
CA GLY A 506 -26.67 -22.38 31.56
C GLY A 506 -28.06 -21.87 31.99
N GLY A 507 -28.93 -21.64 31.00
CA GLY A 507 -30.30 -21.16 31.20
C GLY A 507 -30.39 -19.70 31.64
N LYS A 508 -31.60 -19.28 32.04
CA LYS A 508 -31.90 -17.88 32.42
C LYS A 508 -31.03 -17.36 33.56
N LYS A 509 -30.77 -18.18 34.58
CA LYS A 509 -29.88 -17.84 35.71
C LYS A 509 -28.45 -17.57 35.22
N GLY A 510 -27.95 -18.36 34.27
CA GLY A 510 -26.65 -18.14 33.64
C GLY A 510 -26.58 -16.84 32.85
N VAL A 511 -27.63 -16.51 32.10
CA VAL A 511 -27.71 -15.23 31.36
C VAL A 511 -27.70 -14.03 32.31
N GLN A 512 -28.46 -14.09 33.41
CA GLN A 512 -28.45 -13.04 34.44
C GLN A 512 -27.06 -12.88 35.08
N ARG A 513 -26.39 -13.99 35.40
CA ARG A 513 -25.02 -13.97 35.91
C ARG A 513 -24.03 -13.41 34.87
N ALA A 514 -24.21 -13.70 33.59
CA ALA A 514 -23.37 -13.15 32.53
C ALA A 514 -23.56 -11.63 32.38
N LEU A 515 -24.76 -11.12 32.59
CA LEU A 515 -25.06 -9.68 32.62
C LEU A 515 -24.37 -8.99 33.81
N SER A 516 -24.50 -9.53 35.02
CA SER A 516 -23.87 -8.93 36.21
C SER A 516 -22.35 -8.92 36.13
N LEU A 517 -21.76 -9.90 35.43
CA LEU A 517 -20.33 -9.97 35.16
C LEU A 517 -19.86 -9.09 33.99
N GLY A 518 -20.78 -8.44 33.27
CA GLY A 518 -20.44 -7.68 32.07
C GLY A 518 -19.92 -8.54 30.91
N LYS A 519 -20.15 -9.86 30.90
CA LYS A 519 -19.83 -10.77 29.78
C LYS A 519 -20.69 -10.48 28.55
N ILE A 520 -21.90 -9.98 28.78
CA ILE A 520 -22.89 -9.51 27.81
C ILE A 520 -23.50 -8.21 28.33
N ARG A 521 -24.20 -7.46 27.47
CA ARG A 521 -24.84 -6.19 27.83
C ARG A 521 -26.33 -6.23 27.54
N GLN A 522 -27.08 -5.44 28.28
CA GLN A 522 -28.50 -5.21 28.03
C GLN A 522 -28.70 -3.79 27.47
N ILE A 523 -29.43 -3.69 26.35
CA ILE A 523 -29.81 -2.45 25.69
C ILE A 523 -31.33 -2.47 25.54
N GLY A 524 -32.03 -1.66 26.33
CA GLY A 524 -33.48 -1.73 26.46
C GLY A 524 -33.93 -3.13 26.90
N THR A 525 -34.75 -3.78 26.07
CA THR A 525 -35.28 -5.13 26.32
C THR A 525 -34.45 -6.26 25.69
N LYS A 526 -33.32 -5.92 25.05
CA LYS A 526 -32.51 -6.86 24.26
C LYS A 526 -31.13 -7.07 24.87
N ILE A 527 -30.54 -8.22 24.56
CA ILE A 527 -29.21 -8.63 25.00
C ILE A 527 -28.25 -8.58 23.81
N VAL A 528 -27.02 -8.14 24.04
CA VAL A 528 -25.98 -8.02 23.02
C VAL A 528 -24.65 -8.55 23.55
N ALA A 529 -23.81 -9.08 22.66
CA ALA A 529 -22.43 -9.42 22.97
C ALA A 529 -21.58 -8.15 23.08
N ASN A 530 -20.49 -8.21 23.85
CA ASN A 530 -19.58 -7.08 23.98
C ASN A 530 -18.92 -6.70 22.65
N GLY A 531 -18.63 -5.41 22.49
CA GLY A 531 -17.77 -4.92 21.42
C GLY A 531 -16.29 -5.26 21.67
N PRO A 532 -15.36 -4.52 21.06
CA PRO A 532 -13.93 -4.79 21.23
C PRO A 532 -13.48 -4.71 22.69
N MET A 533 -12.70 -5.71 23.11
CA MET A 533 -11.92 -5.64 24.35
C MET A 533 -10.75 -4.67 24.15
N VAL A 534 -10.68 -3.63 24.97
CA VAL A 534 -9.70 -2.54 24.84
C VAL A 534 -8.46 -2.82 25.69
N ARG A 535 -8.68 -3.27 26.93
CA ARG A 535 -7.66 -3.40 27.97
C ARG A 535 -7.88 -4.68 28.77
N VAL A 536 -6.81 -5.30 29.23
CA VAL A 536 -6.84 -6.41 30.18
C VAL A 536 -5.95 -6.06 31.36
N ASP A 537 -6.51 -5.96 32.55
CA ASP A 537 -5.73 -5.71 33.76
C ASP A 537 -5.26 -7.05 34.34
N ILE A 538 -3.95 -7.19 34.57
CA ILE A 538 -3.32 -8.40 35.11
C ILE A 538 -3.05 -8.21 36.59
N PHE A 539 -3.45 -9.21 37.36
CA PHE A 539 -3.24 -9.30 38.80
C PHE A 539 -2.43 -10.55 39.14
N LYS A 540 -1.74 -10.52 40.27
CA LYS A 540 -1.01 -11.65 40.83
C LYS A 540 -1.46 -11.88 42.27
N HIS A 541 -1.86 -13.11 42.58
CA HIS A 541 -2.20 -13.48 43.95
C HIS A 541 -0.94 -13.45 44.81
N THR A 542 -1.00 -12.77 45.96
CA THR A 542 0.17 -12.49 46.80
C THR A 542 0.81 -13.77 47.37
N GLN A 543 -0.01 -14.72 47.84
CA GLN A 543 0.48 -16.00 48.37
C GLN A 543 0.80 -17.05 47.29
N SER A 544 -0.15 -17.37 46.41
CA SER A 544 0.04 -18.44 45.42
C SER A 544 0.91 -18.06 44.22
N GLY A 545 1.15 -16.76 44.01
CA GLY A 545 1.88 -16.23 42.86
C GLY A 545 1.16 -16.37 41.51
N ARG A 546 -0.09 -16.86 41.50
CA ARG A 546 -0.86 -17.10 40.27
C ARG A 546 -1.37 -15.82 39.64
N PHE A 547 -1.41 -15.78 38.31
CA PHE A 547 -1.90 -14.61 37.55
C PHE A 547 -3.38 -14.71 37.19
N TYR A 548 -4.06 -13.56 37.22
CA TYR A 548 -5.48 -13.40 36.93
C TYR A 548 -5.69 -12.21 35.99
N ALA A 549 -6.71 -12.28 35.15
CA ALA A 549 -6.98 -11.27 34.13
C ALA A 549 -8.40 -10.73 34.24
N VAL A 550 -8.52 -9.40 34.24
CA VAL A 550 -9.79 -8.66 34.24
C VAL A 550 -9.97 -8.01 32.87
N PRO A 551 -10.93 -8.46 32.04
CA PRO A 551 -11.19 -7.86 30.73
C PRO A 551 -11.97 -6.55 30.85
N ILE A 552 -11.64 -5.59 29.99
CA ILE A 552 -12.27 -4.27 29.96
C ILE A 552 -12.63 -3.92 28.52
N TYR A 553 -13.92 -3.71 28.27
CA TYR A 553 -14.51 -3.51 26.95
C TYR A 553 -14.77 -2.04 26.66
N THR A 554 -15.03 -1.72 25.39
CA THR A 554 -15.45 -0.37 24.96
C THR A 554 -16.64 0.16 25.75
N MET A 555 -17.62 -0.68 26.07
CA MET A 555 -18.80 -0.31 26.88
C MET A 555 -18.40 0.12 28.31
N ASP A 556 -17.42 -0.55 28.93
CA ASP A 556 -16.97 -0.17 30.28
C ASP A 556 -16.39 1.24 30.28
N PHE A 557 -15.57 1.58 29.28
CA PHE A 557 -15.05 2.94 29.10
C PHE A 557 -16.18 3.97 28.91
N ALA A 558 -17.24 3.61 28.17
CA ALA A 558 -18.37 4.50 27.94
C ALA A 558 -19.21 4.73 29.21
N LEU A 559 -19.36 3.71 30.05
CA LEU A 559 -20.09 3.78 31.31
C LEU A 559 -19.25 4.35 32.47
N GLY A 560 -17.92 4.40 32.34
CA GLY A 560 -17.02 4.80 33.43
C GLY A 560 -16.89 3.75 34.55
N ILE A 561 -17.29 2.50 34.30
CA ILE A 561 -17.28 1.40 35.29
C ILE A 561 -16.00 0.58 35.17
N LEU A 562 -15.06 0.72 36.11
CA LEU A 562 -13.84 -0.08 36.15
C LEU A 562 -14.15 -1.52 36.63
N PRO A 563 -14.12 -2.55 35.78
CA PRO A 563 -14.43 -3.92 36.21
C PRO A 563 -13.38 -4.41 37.22
N ASN A 564 -13.77 -5.19 38.23
CA ASN A 564 -12.83 -5.72 39.24
C ASN A 564 -12.87 -7.24 39.42
N LYS A 565 -13.56 -7.96 38.52
CA LYS A 565 -13.67 -9.42 38.59
C LYS A 565 -12.86 -10.10 37.48
N ALA A 566 -12.01 -11.05 37.85
CA ALA A 566 -11.15 -11.80 36.96
C ALA A 566 -11.81 -13.07 36.41
N VAL A 567 -11.44 -13.44 35.18
CA VAL A 567 -12.06 -14.54 34.45
C VAL A 567 -11.89 -15.88 35.18
N VAL A 568 -13.01 -16.55 35.43
CA VAL A 568 -13.08 -17.95 35.89
C VAL A 568 -13.73 -18.79 34.80
N SER A 569 -13.09 -19.91 34.47
CA SER A 569 -13.52 -20.84 33.43
C SER A 569 -14.52 -21.89 33.94
N GLY A 570 -15.41 -22.32 33.06
CA GLY A 570 -16.28 -23.48 33.28
C GLY A 570 -17.63 -23.15 33.91
N LYS A 571 -18.37 -24.22 34.17
CA LYS A 571 -19.72 -24.21 34.74
C LYS A 571 -19.72 -24.91 36.10
N ASP A 572 -20.68 -24.56 36.96
CA ASP A 572 -20.96 -25.28 38.21
C ASP A 572 -21.71 -26.59 37.93
N LYS A 573 -22.09 -27.30 39.01
CA LYS A 573 -22.78 -28.60 38.92
C LYS A 573 -24.13 -28.49 38.21
N ASP A 574 -24.77 -27.32 38.27
CA ASP A 574 -26.05 -27.03 37.61
C ASP A 574 -25.90 -26.59 36.16
N ARG A 575 -24.69 -26.70 35.60
CA ARG A 575 -24.32 -26.25 34.25
C ARG A 575 -24.47 -24.73 34.05
N ILE A 576 -24.48 -23.95 35.13
CA ILE A 576 -24.49 -22.48 35.10
C ILE A 576 -23.05 -21.98 35.09
N ILE A 577 -22.75 -20.90 34.36
CA ILE A 577 -21.40 -20.32 34.41
C ILE A 577 -20.98 -19.97 35.85
N LYS A 578 -19.72 -20.23 36.17
CA LYS A 578 -19.15 -19.83 37.46
C LYS A 578 -19.11 -18.32 37.59
N ASP A 579 -19.21 -17.82 38.83
CA ASP A 579 -18.94 -16.42 39.12
C ASP A 579 -17.47 -16.10 38.85
N TRP A 580 -17.20 -14.86 38.49
CA TRP A 580 -15.82 -14.37 38.34
C TRP A 580 -15.27 -13.94 39.69
N LEU A 581 -13.96 -14.09 39.83
CA LEU A 581 -13.24 -13.91 41.08
C LEU A 581 -12.97 -12.42 41.32
N GLU A 582 -13.36 -11.90 42.47
CA GLU A 582 -13.13 -10.50 42.82
C GLU A 582 -11.64 -10.24 43.16
N MET A 583 -11.08 -9.16 42.63
CA MET A 583 -9.69 -8.74 42.91
C MET A 583 -9.68 -7.89 44.18
N ASP A 584 -9.68 -8.57 45.32
CA ASP A 584 -9.56 -7.99 46.66
C ASP A 584 -8.09 -7.76 47.07
N SER A 585 -7.84 -7.50 48.36
CA SER A 585 -6.50 -7.27 48.91
C SER A 585 -5.51 -8.44 48.77
N CYS A 586 -5.97 -9.65 48.43
CA CYS A 586 -5.11 -10.80 48.18
C CYS A 586 -4.46 -10.78 46.78
N TYR A 587 -4.84 -9.82 45.93
CA TYR A 587 -4.39 -9.71 44.56
C TYR A 587 -3.68 -8.37 44.32
N GLU A 588 -2.41 -8.44 43.92
CA GLU A 588 -1.62 -7.28 43.55
C GLU A 588 -1.81 -6.99 42.05
N PHE A 589 -2.07 -5.73 41.70
CA PHE A 589 -2.09 -5.30 40.29
C PHE A 589 -0.68 -5.27 39.72
N CYS A 590 -0.46 -5.94 38.59
CA CYS A 590 0.83 -5.99 37.90
C CYS A 590 0.95 -4.92 36.81
N PHE A 591 0.10 -5.00 35.79
CA PHE A 591 0.10 -4.12 34.62
C PHE A 591 -1.18 -4.30 33.78
N SER A 592 -1.49 -3.31 32.94
CA SER A 592 -2.55 -3.43 31.93
C SER A 592 -1.97 -3.84 30.57
N LEU A 593 -2.60 -4.77 29.87
CA LEU A 593 -2.29 -5.18 28.50
C LEU A 593 -3.27 -4.57 27.51
N PHE A 594 -2.74 -4.07 26.41
CA PHE A 594 -3.45 -3.65 25.23
C PHE A 594 -3.01 -4.51 24.05
N LYS A 595 -3.88 -4.68 23.04
CA LYS A 595 -3.50 -5.42 21.83
C LYS A 595 -2.21 -4.85 21.22
N ASP A 596 -1.33 -5.75 20.82
CA ASP A 596 0.02 -5.48 20.31
C ASP A 596 0.99 -4.90 21.37
N ASP A 597 0.71 -4.99 22.69
CA ASP A 597 1.74 -4.83 23.73
C ASP A 597 2.72 -6.02 23.71
N VAL A 598 3.99 -5.76 24.03
CA VAL A 598 5.01 -6.81 24.16
C VAL A 598 4.99 -7.37 25.57
N ILE A 599 5.04 -8.69 25.67
CA ILE A 599 5.15 -9.45 26.91
C ILE A 599 6.26 -10.47 26.81
N GLU A 600 6.86 -10.78 27.95
CA GLU A 600 7.78 -11.90 28.12
C GLU A 600 7.07 -13.00 28.89
N VAL A 601 7.07 -14.20 28.33
CA VAL A 601 6.28 -15.33 28.82
C VAL A 601 7.15 -16.57 28.95
N GLN A 602 7.09 -17.23 30.10
CA GLN A 602 7.65 -18.57 30.29
C GLN A 602 6.59 -19.50 30.88
N LYS A 603 6.17 -20.49 30.08
CA LYS A 603 5.33 -21.60 30.57
C LYS A 603 6.17 -22.56 31.42
N ARG A 604 5.52 -23.44 32.19
CA ARG A 604 6.24 -24.37 33.09
C ARG A 604 7.19 -25.31 32.35
N ASP A 605 6.76 -25.76 31.19
CA ASP A 605 7.44 -26.68 30.27
C ASP A 605 8.45 -25.97 29.35
N MET A 606 8.56 -24.64 29.41
CA MET A 606 9.56 -23.87 28.67
C MET A 606 10.87 -23.78 29.44
N GLU A 607 11.98 -23.95 28.72
CA GLU A 607 13.34 -23.86 29.24
C GLU A 607 13.68 -22.42 29.62
N LYS A 608 13.32 -21.45 28.77
CA LYS A 608 13.59 -20.02 28.96
C LYS A 608 12.40 -19.15 28.55
N PRO A 609 12.28 -17.92 29.08
CA PRO A 609 11.25 -16.98 28.66
C PRO A 609 11.40 -16.56 27.19
N GLU A 610 10.28 -16.25 26.55
CA GLU A 610 10.22 -15.78 25.17
C GLU A 610 9.36 -14.51 25.06
N LEU A 611 9.75 -13.61 24.16
CA LEU A 611 9.01 -12.40 23.88
C LEU A 611 7.91 -12.65 22.85
N ALA A 612 6.73 -12.09 23.10
CA ALA A 612 5.59 -12.18 22.20
C ALA A 612 4.72 -10.92 22.27
N TYR A 613 3.90 -10.72 21.22
CA TYR A 613 2.86 -9.71 21.23
C TYR A 613 1.57 -10.28 21.78
N PHE A 614 0.97 -9.58 22.76
CA PHE A 614 -0.38 -9.87 23.24
C PHE A 614 -1.42 -9.56 22.14
N VAL A 615 -2.29 -10.53 21.82
CA VAL A 615 -3.33 -10.37 20.79
C VAL A 615 -4.71 -10.14 21.41
N SER A 616 -5.10 -11.00 22.35
CA SER A 616 -6.41 -10.99 23.00
C SER A 616 -6.44 -11.88 24.24
N LEU A 617 -7.44 -11.67 25.10
CA LEU A 617 -7.85 -12.58 26.16
C LEU A 617 -9.17 -13.24 25.74
N ASP A 618 -9.31 -14.54 25.97
CA ASP A 618 -10.58 -15.25 25.84
C ASP A 618 -11.34 -15.18 27.17
N ALA A 619 -12.48 -14.47 27.19
CA ALA A 619 -13.27 -14.29 28.40
C ALA A 619 -14.05 -15.54 28.83
N SER A 620 -14.05 -16.61 28.02
CA SER A 620 -14.69 -17.88 28.38
C SER A 620 -13.81 -18.74 29.29
N ASP A 621 -12.49 -18.71 29.09
CA ASP A 621 -11.54 -19.59 29.78
C ASP A 621 -10.32 -18.88 30.40
N GLY A 622 -10.17 -17.57 30.19
CA GLY A 622 -9.08 -16.75 30.75
C GLY A 622 -7.73 -16.97 30.07
N ARG A 623 -7.67 -17.68 28.94
CA ARG A 623 -6.43 -17.87 28.18
C ARG A 623 -6.12 -16.66 27.33
N ILE A 624 -4.84 -16.37 27.14
CA ILE A 624 -4.38 -15.31 26.24
C ILE A 624 -3.95 -15.91 24.89
N LYS A 625 -4.19 -15.16 23.81
CA LYS A 625 -3.59 -15.40 22.50
C LYS A 625 -2.38 -14.47 22.34
N VAL A 626 -1.26 -15.05 21.92
CA VAL A 626 0.00 -14.34 21.66
C VAL A 626 0.47 -14.58 20.23
N ARG A 627 1.26 -13.66 19.67
CA ARG A 627 1.83 -13.77 18.32
C ARG A 627 3.34 -13.51 18.32
N HIS A 628 4.07 -14.23 17.49
CA HIS A 628 5.48 -14.00 17.23
C HIS A 628 5.72 -12.66 16.50
N HIS A 629 6.85 -12.00 16.76
CA HIS A 629 7.09 -10.64 16.26
C HIS A 629 7.15 -10.55 14.72
N CYS A 630 7.84 -11.49 14.07
CA CYS A 630 8.07 -11.47 12.62
C CYS A 630 7.18 -12.41 11.81
N ASN A 631 6.35 -13.22 12.48
CA ASN A 631 5.44 -14.18 11.84
C ASN A 631 6.15 -15.17 10.89
N ASP A 632 7.38 -15.57 11.25
CA ASP A 632 8.21 -16.53 10.50
C ASP A 632 8.23 -17.88 11.24
N ILE A 633 7.52 -18.85 10.69
CA ILE A 633 7.40 -20.20 11.26
C ILE A 633 8.69 -21.02 11.11
N THR A 634 9.57 -20.65 10.17
CA THR A 634 10.83 -21.37 9.94
C THR A 634 11.88 -21.03 10.99
N LYS A 635 11.68 -19.94 11.74
CA LYS A 635 12.62 -19.44 12.75
C LYS A 635 12.25 -19.77 14.19
N ILE A 636 11.12 -20.43 14.44
CA ILE A 636 10.75 -20.81 15.80
C ILE A 636 11.47 -22.10 16.22
N ASN A 637 12.15 -22.05 17.37
CA ASN A 637 12.80 -23.22 17.97
C ASN A 637 11.82 -24.05 18.83
N GLU A 638 12.25 -25.21 19.33
CA GLU A 638 11.40 -26.09 20.15
C GLU A 638 10.85 -25.43 21.42
N ASN A 639 11.61 -24.53 22.05
CA ASN A 639 11.13 -23.75 23.20
C ASN A 639 9.99 -22.80 22.79
N GLN A 640 10.14 -22.11 21.66
CA GLN A 640 9.14 -21.18 21.12
C GLN A 640 7.89 -21.88 20.60
N LYS A 641 8.00 -23.10 20.05
CA LYS A 641 6.83 -23.91 19.63
C LYS A 641 5.88 -24.19 20.79
N LYS A 642 6.40 -24.33 22.03
CA LYS A 642 5.57 -24.48 23.23
C LYS A 642 4.73 -23.23 23.51
N LEU A 643 5.24 -22.04 23.19
CA LEU A 643 4.50 -20.78 23.32
C LEU A 643 3.54 -20.57 22.13
N PHE A 644 4.01 -20.77 20.90
CA PHE A 644 3.28 -20.62 19.64
C PHE A 644 2.67 -21.95 19.18
N SER A 645 1.86 -22.55 20.05
CA SER A 645 1.29 -23.90 19.86
C SER A 645 0.28 -24.03 18.72
N GLU A 646 -0.21 -22.91 18.18
CA GLU A 646 -1.18 -22.86 17.07
C GLU A 646 -0.52 -22.27 15.81
N ALA A 647 0.81 -22.36 15.70
CA ALA A 647 1.55 -21.77 14.58
C ALA A 647 1.26 -22.46 13.25
N ILE A 648 0.87 -21.66 12.27
CA ILE A 648 0.75 -22.04 10.86
C ILE A 648 1.50 -21.02 9.99
N GLU A 649 1.78 -21.35 8.73
CA GLU A 649 2.50 -20.45 7.81
C GLU A 649 1.88 -19.04 7.74
N LYS A 650 0.55 -18.95 7.78
CA LYS A 650 -0.19 -17.69 7.72
C LYS A 650 -0.08 -16.86 9.01
N GLU A 651 -0.02 -17.51 10.17
CA GLU A 651 -0.03 -16.85 11.47
C GLU A 651 0.71 -17.70 12.52
N VAL A 652 1.82 -17.18 13.06
CA VAL A 652 2.60 -17.79 14.13
C VAL A 652 2.06 -17.30 15.48
N VAL A 653 1.08 -18.04 16.01
CA VAL A 653 0.37 -17.71 17.24
C VAL A 653 0.35 -18.88 18.21
N GLY A 654 0.01 -18.59 19.45
CA GLY A 654 -0.34 -19.62 20.42
C GLY A 654 -1.34 -19.13 21.43
N ARG A 655 -1.97 -20.09 22.10
CA ARG A 655 -2.94 -19.87 23.17
C ARG A 655 -2.44 -20.54 24.44
N GLY A 656 -2.59 -19.87 25.58
CA GLY A 656 -2.11 -20.41 26.84
C GLY A 656 -2.77 -19.79 28.07
N SER A 657 -2.85 -20.58 29.15
CA SER A 657 -3.25 -20.06 30.46
C SER A 657 -2.15 -19.18 31.03
N ILE A 658 -2.55 -18.10 31.70
CA ILE A 658 -1.64 -17.19 32.40
C ILE A 658 -1.39 -17.61 33.85
N GLN A 659 -2.28 -18.42 34.45
CA GLN A 659 -2.32 -18.62 35.90
C GLN A 659 -1.01 -19.14 36.49
N ASN A 660 -0.32 -20.01 35.75
CA ASN A 660 0.81 -20.79 36.25
C ASN A 660 2.12 -20.46 35.50
N LEU A 661 2.22 -19.29 34.89
CA LEU A 661 3.42 -18.84 34.19
C LEU A 661 4.57 -18.61 35.19
N LYS A 662 5.78 -19.07 34.83
CA LYS A 662 7.02 -18.81 35.60
C LYS A 662 7.43 -17.34 35.46
N VAL A 663 7.34 -16.81 34.24
CA VAL A 663 7.63 -15.41 33.90
C VAL A 663 6.43 -14.85 33.16
N PHE A 664 5.95 -13.69 33.61
CA PHE A 664 4.93 -12.92 32.90
C PHE A 664 5.17 -11.43 33.16
N LYS A 665 5.88 -10.79 32.23
CA LYS A 665 6.31 -9.40 32.35
C LYS A 665 5.88 -8.58 31.14
N LYS A 666 5.66 -7.28 31.34
CA LYS A 666 5.34 -6.34 30.27
C LYS A 666 6.58 -5.60 29.79
N TYR A 667 6.71 -5.45 28.48
CA TYR A 667 7.77 -4.70 27.83
C TYR A 667 7.21 -3.57 26.95
N LYS A 668 8.07 -2.60 26.64
CA LYS A 668 7.83 -1.54 25.65
C LYS A 668 8.80 -1.75 24.49
N VAL A 669 8.32 -1.55 23.27
CA VAL A 669 9.13 -1.60 22.04
C VAL A 669 9.18 -0.22 21.39
N SER A 670 10.38 0.24 21.02
CA SER A 670 10.56 1.50 20.30
C SER A 670 10.13 1.37 18.83
N PRO A 671 9.93 2.48 18.10
CA PRO A 671 9.69 2.43 16.66
C PRO A 671 10.79 1.69 15.88
N LEU A 672 12.01 1.63 16.42
CA LEU A 672 13.16 0.94 15.81
C LEU A 672 13.31 -0.52 16.27
N GLY A 673 12.37 -1.04 17.07
CA GLY A 673 12.39 -2.44 17.53
C GLY A 673 13.19 -2.67 18.82
N GLU A 674 13.67 -1.61 19.48
CA GLU A 674 14.42 -1.75 20.74
C GLU A 674 13.46 -2.07 21.89
N ILE A 675 13.81 -3.05 22.71
CA ILE A 675 12.94 -3.59 23.76
C ILE A 675 13.46 -3.15 25.12
N LYS A 676 12.57 -2.68 25.98
CA LYS A 676 12.86 -2.34 27.38
C LYS A 676 11.72 -2.80 28.28
N GLU A 677 12.03 -3.29 29.48
CA GLU A 677 11.01 -3.66 30.46
C GLU A 677 10.13 -2.44 30.78
N ALA A 678 8.82 -2.65 30.85
CA ALA A 678 7.90 -1.58 31.16
C ALA A 678 8.04 -1.20 32.65
N LYS A 679 8.26 0.09 32.93
CA LYS A 679 8.14 0.61 34.29
C LYS A 679 6.74 0.34 34.83
N TYR A 680 6.65 0.05 36.13
CA TYR A 680 5.38 -0.06 36.84
C TYR A 680 4.57 1.24 36.68
N GLU A 681 3.29 1.09 36.38
CA GLU A 681 2.32 2.19 36.29
C GLU A 681 1.11 1.73 37.13
N PRO A 682 0.58 2.55 38.06
CA PRO A 682 -0.56 2.15 38.88
C PRO A 682 -1.80 1.90 38.01
N ARG A 683 -2.73 1.09 38.52
CA ARG A 683 -3.96 0.73 37.81
C ARG A 683 -4.74 1.99 37.41
N GLN A 684 -4.88 2.19 36.10
CA GLN A 684 -5.47 3.41 35.57
C GLN A 684 -7.01 3.38 35.63
N PRO A 685 -7.66 4.50 36.00
CA PRO A 685 -9.12 4.61 35.91
C PRO A 685 -9.56 4.51 34.44
N ILE A 686 -10.87 4.37 34.22
CA ILE A 686 -11.44 4.43 32.88
C ILE A 686 -12.26 5.69 32.71
N ALA A 687 -11.90 6.47 31.69
CA ALA A 687 -12.65 7.63 31.26
C ALA A 687 -12.49 7.76 29.75
N LEU A 688 -13.57 8.11 29.06
CA LEU A 688 -13.46 8.58 27.68
C LEU A 688 -12.70 9.90 27.70
N LYS A 689 -11.68 10.03 26.84
CA LYS A 689 -11.12 11.35 26.56
C LYS A 689 -12.23 12.20 25.93
N THR A 690 -12.75 13.17 26.68
CA THR A 690 -13.62 14.19 26.12
C THR A 690 -12.84 14.87 25.00
N SER A 691 -13.41 14.90 23.80
CA SER A 691 -12.82 15.70 22.73
C SER A 691 -13.03 17.16 23.13
N PRO A 692 -12.01 18.03 23.10
CA PRO A 692 -12.25 19.46 23.21
C PRO A 692 -13.31 19.80 22.16
N LYS A 693 -14.42 20.44 22.57
CA LYS A 693 -15.36 21.00 21.61
C LYS A 693 -14.53 21.89 20.70
N LYS A 694 -14.32 21.49 19.44
CA LYS A 694 -13.80 22.42 18.43
C LYS A 694 -14.82 23.54 18.43
N HIS A 695 -14.47 24.71 18.97
CA HIS A 695 -15.17 25.93 18.63
C HIS A 695 -15.15 25.96 17.11
N ARG A 696 -16.33 25.78 16.50
CA ARG A 696 -16.56 26.11 15.11
C ARG A 696 -16.13 27.57 15.05
N LYS A 697 -14.94 27.85 14.50
CA LYS A 697 -14.62 29.20 14.05
C LYS A 697 -15.70 29.47 13.00
N GLN A 698 -16.74 30.20 13.39
CA GLN A 698 -17.53 30.95 12.44
C GLN A 698 -16.51 31.86 11.76
N ASN A 699 -16.12 31.49 10.53
CA ASN A 699 -15.54 32.44 9.62
C ASN A 699 -16.66 33.44 9.31
N ASN A 700 -16.84 34.43 10.17
CA ASN A 700 -17.46 35.68 9.78
C ASN A 700 -16.45 36.33 8.83
N ALA A 701 -16.73 36.22 7.53
CA ALA A 701 -16.12 37.09 6.55
C ALA A 701 -16.65 38.51 6.83
N GLN A 702 -15.75 39.40 7.24
CA GLN A 702 -15.84 40.81 6.88
C GLN A 702 -15.16 40.99 5.53
#